data_AF-A0A4W4FKY1-F1
#
_entry.id   AF-A0A4W4FKY1-F1
#
_cell.length_a   1.000
_cell.length_b   1.000
_cell.length_c   1.000
_cell.angle_alpha   90.00
_cell.angle_beta   90.00
_cell.angle_gamma   90.00
#
_symmetry.space_group_name_H-M   'P 1'
#
loop_
_entity.id
_entity.type
_entity.pdbx_description
1 polymer ?
#
loop_
_entity_poly.entity_id
_entity_poly.type
_entity_poly.pdbx_seq_one_letter_code
_entity_poly.pdbx_strand_id
1 'polypeptide(L)'
;MSDTRRRVKVYTLNEDRQWDDRGTGHVSSTYVERLKGISLLVRAESDGSLLLESKINPNTAYQKQQDTLIVWSEAENYDLALSFQEKAGCDEIWEKICQVQGKDPSLEITQDPIDESEEERFEEMPETSHLVELPACELARLEEIADLVTSVLSSPIRREKLALALISEGYIKKLLQLFRTCEDLENREGLHHLYEIVRGVLFLNKATLFEVMFSDDCIMDVVGCLEYDPALVQPKRHREFLTKTAKFKEVIPIRDSELRQKIHQTYRVQYIQDIILPTPSVFEENFLSTLTSFIFFNKVEIVSMLQEDEKFLTEVFAQLTDEATEDAKRRELVNFFKEFCAFSQTLQPQNRDAFFKTLANLGILPALEIIMGMDDLQVRAAATDIFSYLVEFSPSMVREFVMQEPQQADDDDVLLINLVIKQMICDSDPELGGAVQLMGLLRTLIDPENMLAPTNKTEKTEFLSFFYKYCMHVLTAPLLANTAEERKDNFQTAQLLSLILELLTFCVEHHTYHIKNYIMNKDLLRRVLVLMNSKHTFLALCALRFMRRIIGLKDEYYNRYIIKGNLFEPVINALLDNGTRYNLLNSAIIELFEFIKVEDIKSLIAHIVDNFYKALESIEYVQTFKGLKGRYEQEKARQSRSLTRYRREARSLEDDEEMWFNDEEDEDDEEELSPRKRPRLGS
;
A
#
# COMPACT_ATOMS: atom_id res chain seq x y z
N MET A 1 -9.70 0.50 39.43
CA MET A 1 -10.41 -0.42 38.52
C MET A 1 -11.67 0.21 37.88
N SER A 2 -11.95 1.53 38.05
CA SER A 2 -13.14 2.18 37.45
C SER A 2 -12.86 3.03 36.21
N ASP A 3 -11.61 3.28 35.84
CA ASP A 3 -11.27 4.22 34.75
C ASP A 3 -11.50 3.63 33.36
N THR A 4 -11.28 2.32 33.17
CA THR A 4 -11.38 1.70 31.83
C THR A 4 -12.81 1.65 31.31
N ARG A 5 -13.82 1.60 32.19
CA ARG A 5 -15.23 1.49 31.79
C ARG A 5 -15.72 2.67 30.94
N ARG A 6 -15.22 3.87 31.20
CA ARG A 6 -15.62 5.09 30.47
C ARG A 6 -14.57 5.55 29.46
N ARG A 7 -13.54 4.73 29.22
CA ARG A 7 -12.46 5.06 28.30
C ARG A 7 -12.92 4.86 26.86
N VAL A 8 -12.80 5.91 26.06
CA VAL A 8 -13.24 5.97 24.66
C VAL A 8 -12.18 6.59 23.77
N LYS A 9 -12.13 6.17 22.51
CA LYS A 9 -11.52 6.93 21.41
C LYS A 9 -12.58 7.74 20.68
N VAL A 10 -12.25 8.97 20.35
CA VAL A 10 -13.13 9.88 19.60
C VAL A 10 -12.66 9.93 18.15
N TYR A 11 -13.58 9.73 17.22
CA TYR A 11 -13.29 9.88 15.79
C TYR A 11 -14.21 10.91 15.14
N THR A 12 -13.68 11.62 14.15
CA THR A 12 -14.44 12.50 13.26
C THR A 12 -14.19 12.09 11.82
N LEU A 13 -15.23 12.03 10.99
CA LEU A 13 -15.05 11.80 9.56
C LEU A 13 -14.55 13.09 8.89
N ASN A 14 -13.50 13.00 8.07
CA ASN A 14 -12.95 14.13 7.32
C ASN A 14 -13.53 14.24 5.90
N GLU A 15 -13.13 15.28 5.17
CA GLU A 15 -13.61 15.56 3.79
C GLU A 15 -13.30 14.42 2.79
N ASP A 16 -12.26 13.61 3.06
CA ASP A 16 -11.86 12.45 2.25
C ASP A 16 -12.60 11.14 2.64
N ARG A 17 -13.66 11.24 3.47
CA ARG A 17 -14.42 10.10 4.02
C ARG A 17 -13.57 9.10 4.81
N GLN A 18 -12.51 9.55 5.46
CA GLN A 18 -11.70 8.75 6.39
C GLN A 18 -11.95 9.19 7.84
N TRP A 19 -11.92 8.23 8.77
CA TRP A 19 -12.09 8.50 10.20
C TRP A 19 -10.79 8.98 10.83
N ASP A 20 -10.72 10.25 11.23
CA ASP A 20 -9.59 10.83 11.95
C ASP A 20 -9.71 10.59 13.45
N ASP A 21 -8.66 10.02 14.07
CA ASP A 21 -8.56 9.83 15.53
C ASP A 21 -8.28 11.18 16.22
N ARG A 22 -9.24 11.67 17.01
CA ARG A 22 -9.16 12.91 17.80
C ARG A 22 -8.51 12.72 19.17
N GLY A 23 -8.18 11.49 19.55
CA GLY A 23 -7.53 11.14 20.80
C GLY A 23 -8.35 10.22 21.69
N THR A 24 -7.72 9.79 22.78
CA THR A 24 -8.31 8.89 23.78
C THR A 24 -8.62 9.63 25.07
N GLY A 25 -9.79 9.39 25.65
CA GLY A 25 -10.25 10.08 26.85
C GLY A 25 -11.35 9.33 27.59
N HIS A 26 -11.94 9.99 28.59
CA HIS A 26 -13.03 9.44 29.39
C HIS A 26 -14.33 10.18 29.11
N VAL A 27 -15.38 9.43 28.73
CA VAL A 27 -16.70 9.99 28.42
C VAL A 27 -17.57 10.17 29.66
N SER A 28 -18.36 11.23 29.68
CA SER A 28 -19.38 11.50 30.70
C SER A 28 -20.60 12.18 30.09
N SER A 29 -21.78 11.93 30.64
CA SER A 29 -23.03 12.58 30.24
C SER A 29 -23.53 13.51 31.35
N THR A 30 -23.51 14.82 31.13
CA THR A 30 -23.95 15.81 32.14
C THR A 30 -24.75 16.94 31.52
N TYR A 31 -25.58 17.60 32.32
CA TYR A 31 -26.31 18.78 31.86
C TYR A 31 -25.37 19.98 31.76
N VAL A 32 -25.30 20.60 30.59
CA VAL A 32 -24.44 21.76 30.32
C VAL A 32 -25.31 23.00 30.19
N GLU A 33 -25.18 23.92 31.15
CA GLU A 33 -26.04 25.12 31.28
C GLU A 33 -26.09 25.97 30.00
N ARG A 34 -24.93 26.19 29.36
CA ARG A 34 -24.83 27.00 28.14
C ARG A 34 -25.51 26.36 26.92
N LEU A 35 -25.56 25.02 26.85
CA LEU A 35 -26.22 24.29 25.75
C LEU A 35 -27.68 23.97 26.08
N LYS A 36 -28.12 24.25 27.32
CA LYS A 36 -29.46 23.97 27.84
C LYS A 36 -29.89 22.53 27.54
N GLY A 37 -29.06 21.56 27.90
CA GLY A 37 -29.33 20.15 27.64
C GLY A 37 -28.26 19.19 28.17
N ILE A 38 -28.60 17.90 28.18
CA ILE A 38 -27.65 16.83 28.48
C ILE A 38 -26.68 16.68 27.31
N SER A 39 -25.39 16.68 27.61
CA SER A 39 -24.32 16.63 26.62
C SER A 39 -23.33 15.51 26.94
N LEU A 40 -22.77 14.90 25.90
CA LEU A 40 -21.63 13.99 25.95
C LEU A 40 -20.34 14.81 25.99
N LEU A 41 -19.52 14.55 27.01
CA LEU A 41 -18.24 15.22 27.25
C LEU A 41 -17.13 14.17 27.28
N VAL A 42 -16.11 14.32 26.44
CA VAL A 42 -14.90 13.48 26.49
C VAL A 42 -13.71 14.30 26.92
N ARG A 43 -13.03 13.90 28.00
CA ARG A 43 -11.80 14.55 28.49
C ARG A 43 -10.57 13.68 28.23
N ALA A 44 -9.54 14.27 27.65
CA ALA A 44 -8.29 13.60 27.29
C ALA A 44 -7.61 12.97 28.52
N GLU A 45 -7.06 11.76 28.37
CA GLU A 45 -6.32 11.11 29.44
C GLU A 45 -4.93 11.71 29.68
N SER A 46 -4.37 12.42 28.69
CA SER A 46 -3.04 13.02 28.75
C SER A 46 -2.96 14.26 29.63
N ASP A 47 -3.94 15.16 29.53
CA ASP A 47 -3.89 16.50 30.14
C ASP A 47 -5.25 17.01 30.65
N GLY A 48 -6.33 16.22 30.52
CA GLY A 48 -7.68 16.58 30.96
C GLY A 48 -8.40 17.60 30.07
N SER A 49 -7.81 17.97 28.92
CA SER A 49 -8.43 18.86 27.93
C SER A 49 -9.73 18.24 27.37
N LEU A 50 -10.62 19.08 26.84
CA LEU A 50 -11.90 18.63 26.30
C LEU A 50 -11.71 18.21 24.83
N LEU A 51 -11.89 16.93 24.54
CA LEU A 51 -11.78 16.36 23.18
C LEU A 51 -13.11 16.44 22.41
N LEU A 52 -14.23 16.30 23.12
CA LEU A 52 -15.57 16.36 22.52
C LEU A 52 -16.55 17.01 23.48
N GLU A 53 -17.41 17.87 22.93
CA GLU A 53 -18.59 18.39 23.57
C GLU A 53 -19.78 18.35 22.61
N SER A 54 -20.69 17.41 22.83
CA SER A 54 -21.82 17.16 21.92
C SER A 54 -23.12 17.16 22.70
N LYS A 55 -24.09 17.99 22.30
CA LYS A 55 -25.42 18.01 22.94
C LYS A 55 -26.26 16.86 22.40
N ILE A 56 -26.88 16.09 23.28
CA ILE A 56 -27.83 15.04 22.86
C ILE A 56 -29.12 15.73 22.39
N ASN A 57 -29.35 15.75 21.08
CA ASN A 57 -30.53 16.38 20.48
C ASN A 57 -31.65 15.36 20.27
N PRO A 58 -32.93 15.73 20.49
CA PRO A 58 -34.07 14.81 20.28
C PRO A 58 -34.19 14.24 18.86
N ASN A 59 -33.76 15.02 17.86
CA ASN A 59 -33.95 14.70 16.43
C ASN A 59 -32.71 14.09 15.77
N THR A 60 -31.57 13.98 16.46
CA THR A 60 -30.35 13.39 15.91
C THR A 60 -30.44 11.87 15.94
N ALA A 61 -30.14 11.21 14.82
CA ALA A 61 -30.00 9.77 14.75
C ALA A 61 -28.68 9.33 15.38
N TYR A 62 -28.76 8.62 16.51
CA TYR A 62 -27.62 7.91 17.09
C TYR A 62 -27.74 6.44 16.72
N GLN A 63 -26.62 5.81 16.39
CA GLN A 63 -26.54 4.38 16.08
C GLN A 63 -25.51 3.70 16.98
N LYS A 64 -25.91 2.58 17.58
CA LYS A 64 -25.03 1.67 18.31
C LYS A 64 -24.60 0.55 17.36
N GLN A 65 -23.29 0.36 17.20
CA GLN A 65 -22.73 -0.69 16.35
C GLN A 65 -21.79 -1.60 17.16
N GLN A 66 -21.80 -2.90 16.85
CA GLN A 66 -20.85 -3.90 17.39
C GLN A 66 -20.72 -3.89 18.93
N ASP A 67 -21.79 -3.51 19.65
CA ASP A 67 -21.86 -3.38 21.11
C ASP A 67 -20.91 -2.37 21.80
N THR A 68 -19.92 -1.80 21.08
CA THR A 68 -18.89 -0.92 21.66
C THR A 68 -18.69 0.38 20.88
N LEU A 69 -19.52 0.67 19.88
CA LEU A 69 -19.41 1.87 19.06
C LEU A 69 -20.73 2.65 19.08
N ILE A 70 -20.66 3.97 19.21
CA ILE A 70 -21.80 4.87 19.01
C ILE A 70 -21.42 5.91 17.96
N VAL A 71 -22.24 6.05 16.92
CA VAL A 71 -22.01 6.94 15.77
C VAL A 71 -23.22 7.87 15.57
N TRP A 72 -22.97 9.13 15.24
CA TRP A 72 -24.01 10.11 14.90
C TRP A 72 -23.43 11.27 14.08
N SER A 73 -24.31 12.09 13.50
CA SER A 73 -23.93 13.28 12.74
C SER A 73 -24.44 14.55 13.43
N GLU A 74 -23.61 15.60 13.47
CA GLU A 74 -23.99 16.94 13.93
C GLU A 74 -23.90 17.96 12.78
N ALA A 75 -25.00 18.64 12.46
CA ALA A 75 -25.10 19.60 11.34
C ALA A 75 -24.75 19.00 9.96
N GLU A 76 -24.88 19.79 8.89
CA GLU A 76 -24.61 19.39 7.50
C GLU A 76 -23.12 19.04 7.28
N ASN A 77 -22.72 17.80 7.59
CA ASN A 77 -21.41 17.14 7.32
C ASN A 77 -20.40 17.01 8.48
N TYR A 78 -20.84 16.73 9.72
CA TYR A 78 -19.91 16.39 10.81
C TYR A 78 -20.26 15.04 11.46
N ASP A 79 -19.67 13.95 10.96
CA ASP A 79 -19.86 12.61 11.52
C ASP A 79 -18.90 12.34 12.67
N LEU A 80 -19.46 11.84 13.77
CA LEU A 80 -18.77 11.59 15.04
C LEU A 80 -18.93 10.14 15.45
N ALA A 81 -17.87 9.55 16.00
CA ALA A 81 -17.93 8.23 16.60
C ALA A 81 -17.20 8.15 17.94
N LEU A 82 -17.79 7.42 18.88
CA LEU A 82 -17.17 7.02 20.14
C LEU A 82 -16.95 5.51 20.15
N SER A 83 -15.69 5.10 20.18
CA SER A 83 -15.30 3.69 20.33
C SER A 83 -14.92 3.42 21.77
N PHE A 84 -15.71 2.59 22.44
CA PHE A 84 -15.57 2.24 23.85
C PHE A 84 -14.63 1.06 24.02
N GLN A 85 -13.77 1.14 25.04
CA GLN A 85 -12.92 0.00 25.41
C GLN A 85 -13.73 -1.16 26.00
N GLU A 86 -14.85 -0.86 26.68
CA GLU A 86 -15.70 -1.86 27.33
C GLU A 86 -17.18 -1.67 26.95
N LYS A 87 -17.86 -2.78 26.62
CA LYS A 87 -19.31 -2.81 26.31
C LYS A 87 -20.16 -2.16 27.42
N ALA A 88 -19.82 -2.42 28.68
CA ALA A 88 -20.57 -1.90 29.83
C ALA A 88 -20.55 -0.36 29.94
N GLY A 89 -19.57 0.31 29.33
CA GLY A 89 -19.53 1.77 29.19
C GLY A 89 -20.35 2.28 28.01
N CYS A 90 -20.31 1.55 26.89
CA CYS A 90 -21.14 1.83 25.73
C CYS A 90 -22.63 1.73 26.08
N ASP A 91 -23.02 0.67 26.80
CA ASP A 91 -24.40 0.45 27.25
C ASP A 91 -24.89 1.58 28.16
N GLU A 92 -24.05 2.04 29.10
CA GLU A 92 -24.39 3.14 30.03
C GLU A 92 -24.66 4.47 29.29
N ILE A 93 -23.82 4.81 28.31
CA ILE A 93 -24.00 6.03 27.51
C ILE A 93 -25.19 5.88 26.56
N TRP A 94 -25.38 4.69 25.97
CA TRP A 94 -26.50 4.41 25.08
C TRP A 94 -27.85 4.55 25.80
N GLU A 95 -27.99 3.95 26.99
CA GLU A 95 -29.18 4.11 27.84
C GLU A 95 -29.47 5.59 28.12
N LYS A 96 -28.43 6.40 28.32
CA LYS A 96 -28.60 7.84 28.56
C LYS A 96 -29.10 8.57 27.32
N ILE A 97 -28.57 8.26 26.13
CA ILE A 97 -29.03 8.84 24.86
C ILE A 97 -30.50 8.47 24.64
N CYS A 98 -30.85 7.19 24.75
CA CYS A 98 -32.22 6.71 24.62
C CYS A 98 -33.17 7.36 25.64
N GLN A 99 -32.72 7.53 26.90
CA GLN A 99 -33.50 8.22 27.93
C GLN A 99 -33.78 9.68 27.57
N VAL A 100 -32.81 10.41 27.01
CA VAL A 100 -33.00 11.81 26.57
C VAL A 100 -33.98 11.89 25.40
N GLN A 101 -33.95 10.92 24.49
CA GLN A 101 -34.81 10.89 23.29
C GLN A 101 -36.16 10.18 23.51
N GLY A 102 -36.39 9.60 24.68
CA GLY A 102 -37.62 8.83 24.96
C GLY A 102 -37.73 7.52 24.18
N LYS A 103 -36.60 6.91 23.82
CA LYS A 103 -36.51 5.67 23.02
C LYS A 103 -36.17 4.47 23.90
N ASP A 104 -36.48 3.27 23.38
CA ASP A 104 -36.14 2.01 24.05
C ASP A 104 -34.63 1.72 23.88
N PRO A 105 -33.86 1.49 24.97
CA PRO A 105 -32.44 1.15 24.89
C PRO A 105 -32.11 -0.15 24.14
N SER A 106 -33.09 -1.02 23.87
CA SER A 106 -32.91 -2.23 23.06
C SER A 106 -32.81 -1.98 21.56
N LEU A 107 -33.13 -0.77 21.09
CA LEU A 107 -32.96 -0.37 19.70
C LEU A 107 -31.48 -0.14 19.38
N GLU A 108 -31.07 -0.46 18.14
CA GLU A 108 -29.72 -0.17 17.64
C GLU A 108 -29.61 1.24 17.03
N ILE A 109 -30.74 1.86 16.66
CA ILE A 109 -30.82 3.21 16.07
C ILE A 109 -31.95 3.97 16.76
N THR A 110 -31.72 5.22 17.15
CA THR A 110 -32.70 5.99 17.92
C THR A 110 -33.67 6.82 17.06
N GLN A 111 -33.23 7.27 15.88
CA GLN A 111 -34.04 7.96 14.87
C GLN A 111 -33.61 7.46 13.49
N ASP A 112 -34.54 7.29 12.56
CA ASP A 112 -34.17 7.07 11.16
C ASP A 112 -33.42 8.32 10.66
N PRO A 113 -32.28 8.20 9.96
CA PRO A 113 -31.56 9.35 9.43
C PRO A 113 -32.49 10.11 8.46
N ILE A 114 -32.94 11.28 8.89
CA ILE A 114 -33.73 12.20 8.08
C ILE A 114 -32.74 12.87 7.13
N ASP A 115 -32.87 12.57 5.85
CA ASP A 115 -32.21 13.31 4.78
C ASP A 115 -32.86 14.72 4.77
N GLU A 116 -32.15 15.73 5.27
CA GLU A 116 -32.63 17.12 5.39
C GLU A 116 -32.72 17.84 4.03
N SER A 117 -33.08 17.13 2.95
CA SER A 117 -33.23 17.72 1.61
C SER A 117 -34.67 17.84 1.11
N GLU A 118 -35.69 17.54 1.92
CA GLU A 118 -37.10 17.66 1.49
C GLU A 118 -38.00 18.36 2.52
N GLU A 119 -37.65 19.59 2.91
CA GLU A 119 -38.67 20.56 3.35
C GLU A 119 -39.17 21.35 2.13
N GLU A 120 -40.10 20.78 1.35
CA GLU A 120 -41.14 21.59 0.70
C GLU A 120 -42.36 20.73 0.30
N ARG A 121 -43.47 20.94 1.02
CA ARG A 121 -44.86 20.58 0.69
C ARG A 121 -45.24 19.10 0.64
N PHE A 122 -45.62 18.58 1.81
CA PHE A 122 -46.78 17.67 1.88
C PHE A 122 -47.90 18.34 2.68
N GLU A 123 -48.90 18.83 1.95
CA GLU A 123 -50.23 19.04 2.52
C GLU A 123 -50.79 17.69 2.99
N GLU A 124 -51.51 17.73 4.10
CA GLU A 124 -52.15 16.63 4.82
C GLU A 124 -52.70 15.51 3.90
N MET A 125 -52.16 14.29 4.04
CA MET A 125 -52.85 13.06 3.63
C MET A 125 -52.86 12.04 4.77
N PRO A 126 -53.95 11.26 4.95
CA PRO A 126 -54.19 10.46 6.16
C PRO A 126 -53.30 9.20 6.21
N GLU A 127 -53.04 8.72 7.43
CA GLU A 127 -52.21 7.55 7.82
C GLU A 127 -52.64 6.17 7.26
N THR A 128 -53.36 6.09 6.13
CA THR A 128 -53.76 4.81 5.48
C THR A 128 -52.96 4.47 4.21
N SER A 129 -51.92 5.22 3.85
CA SER A 129 -51.17 5.05 2.59
C SER A 129 -49.92 4.14 2.68
N HIS A 130 -49.83 3.28 3.69
CA HIS A 130 -48.59 2.55 4.01
C HIS A 130 -48.37 1.21 3.29
N LEU A 131 -49.24 0.79 2.35
CA LEU A 131 -49.07 -0.41 1.53
C LEU A 131 -48.72 -0.02 0.08
N VAL A 132 -47.60 -0.51 -0.43
CA VAL A 132 -47.31 -0.47 -1.87
C VAL A 132 -48.08 -1.64 -2.49
N GLU A 133 -49.28 -1.39 -3.01
CA GLU A 133 -50.02 -2.39 -3.78
C GLU A 133 -49.47 -2.44 -5.21
N LEU A 134 -49.00 -3.61 -5.63
CA LEU A 134 -48.54 -3.81 -7.00
C LEU A 134 -49.74 -3.90 -7.95
N PRO A 135 -49.76 -3.11 -9.04
CA PRO A 135 -50.70 -3.31 -10.14
C PRO A 135 -50.66 -4.74 -10.66
N ALA A 136 -51.78 -5.25 -11.18
CA ALA A 136 -51.80 -6.51 -11.89
C ALA A 136 -50.81 -6.46 -13.07
N CYS A 137 -49.94 -7.47 -13.18
CA CYS A 137 -48.91 -7.55 -14.21
C CYS A 137 -49.55 -7.87 -15.57
N GLU A 138 -50.05 -6.83 -16.25
CA GLU A 138 -50.79 -6.90 -17.51
C GLU A 138 -50.33 -5.80 -18.47
N LEU A 139 -50.41 -6.05 -19.78
CA LEU A 139 -49.96 -5.11 -20.83
C LEU A 139 -50.57 -3.70 -20.69
N ALA A 140 -51.85 -3.61 -20.33
CA ALA A 140 -52.57 -2.35 -20.20
C ALA A 140 -52.14 -1.50 -18.98
N ARG A 141 -51.38 -2.08 -18.06
CA ARG A 141 -50.95 -1.41 -16.81
C ARG A 141 -49.43 -1.17 -16.75
N LEU A 142 -48.70 -1.40 -17.84
CA LEU A 142 -47.25 -1.23 -17.86
C LEU A 142 -46.81 0.21 -17.56
N GLU A 143 -47.53 1.21 -18.07
CA GLU A 143 -47.29 2.63 -17.76
C GLU A 143 -47.44 2.90 -16.24
N GLU A 144 -48.53 2.42 -15.64
CA GLU A 144 -48.79 2.56 -14.20
C GLU A 144 -47.69 1.88 -13.35
N ILE A 145 -47.19 0.73 -13.78
CA ILE A 145 -46.09 0.02 -13.10
C ILE A 145 -44.79 0.81 -13.23
N ALA A 146 -44.49 1.36 -14.41
CA ALA A 146 -43.29 2.17 -14.64
C ALA A 146 -43.28 3.44 -13.77
N ASP A 147 -44.41 4.14 -13.68
CA ASP A 147 -44.61 5.30 -12.82
C ASP A 147 -44.45 4.95 -11.34
N LEU A 148 -45.04 3.82 -10.91
CA LEU A 148 -44.90 3.36 -9.53
C LEU A 148 -43.43 3.10 -9.19
N VAL A 149 -42.71 2.32 -10.01
CA VAL A 149 -41.31 1.99 -9.77
C VAL A 149 -40.47 3.26 -9.71
N THR A 150 -40.65 4.19 -10.67
CA THR A 150 -39.89 5.44 -10.74
C THR A 150 -40.17 6.36 -9.55
N SER A 151 -41.45 6.52 -9.16
CA SER A 151 -41.85 7.38 -8.03
C SER A 151 -41.33 6.89 -6.67
N VAL A 152 -41.03 5.60 -6.56
CA VAL A 152 -40.53 4.97 -5.35
C VAL A 152 -39.01 5.17 -5.19
N LEU A 153 -38.28 5.44 -6.27
CA LEU A 153 -36.84 5.59 -6.24
C LEU A 153 -36.36 6.77 -5.40
N SER A 154 -37.15 7.80 -5.09
CA SER A 154 -36.69 8.87 -4.17
C SER A 154 -36.69 8.45 -2.70
N SER A 155 -37.54 7.50 -2.28
CA SER A 155 -37.77 7.19 -0.86
C SER A 155 -37.22 5.82 -0.44
N PRO A 156 -36.22 5.75 0.45
CA PRO A 156 -35.63 4.48 0.91
C PRO A 156 -36.64 3.48 1.48
N ILE A 157 -37.60 3.96 2.28
CA ILE A 157 -38.65 3.13 2.90
C ILE A 157 -39.55 2.53 1.83
N ARG A 158 -39.93 3.32 0.82
CA ARG A 158 -40.78 2.83 -0.27
C ARG A 158 -40.01 1.84 -1.16
N ARG A 159 -38.70 2.06 -1.40
CA ARG A 159 -37.84 1.11 -2.14
C ARG A 159 -37.85 -0.27 -1.48
N GLU A 160 -37.71 -0.32 -0.16
CA GLU A 160 -37.75 -1.59 0.61
C GLU A 160 -39.10 -2.29 0.45
N LYS A 161 -40.21 -1.58 0.64
CA LYS A 161 -41.56 -2.15 0.51
C LYS A 161 -41.84 -2.67 -0.90
N LEU A 162 -41.46 -1.92 -1.92
CA LEU A 162 -41.63 -2.34 -3.31
C LEU A 162 -40.78 -3.58 -3.61
N ALA A 163 -39.53 -3.63 -3.15
CA ALA A 163 -38.67 -4.80 -3.33
C ALA A 163 -39.30 -6.07 -2.70
N LEU A 164 -39.82 -5.97 -1.48
CA LEU A 164 -40.51 -7.08 -0.81
C LEU A 164 -41.76 -7.54 -1.58
N ALA A 165 -42.54 -6.60 -2.11
CA ALA A 165 -43.73 -6.92 -2.92
C ALA A 165 -43.36 -7.61 -4.25
N LEU A 166 -42.32 -7.11 -4.94
CA LEU A 166 -41.84 -7.70 -6.20
C LEU A 166 -41.37 -9.15 -6.01
N ILE A 167 -40.74 -9.44 -4.87
CA ILE A 167 -40.26 -10.78 -4.52
C ILE A 167 -41.43 -11.70 -4.16
N SER A 168 -42.31 -11.27 -3.26
CA SER A 168 -43.39 -12.10 -2.73
C SER A 168 -44.38 -12.56 -3.79
N GLU A 169 -44.62 -11.72 -4.81
CA GLU A 169 -45.53 -12.03 -5.92
C GLU A 169 -44.86 -12.73 -7.11
N GLY A 170 -43.54 -12.97 -7.07
CA GLY A 170 -42.77 -13.49 -8.20
C GLY A 170 -42.86 -12.56 -9.43
N TYR A 171 -42.94 -11.26 -9.18
CA TYR A 171 -43.41 -10.26 -10.15
C TYR A 171 -42.43 -10.09 -11.32
N ILE A 172 -41.12 -10.20 -11.07
CA ILE A 172 -40.07 -10.10 -12.11
C ILE A 172 -40.31 -11.13 -13.23
N LYS A 173 -40.60 -12.39 -12.89
CA LYS A 173 -40.81 -13.44 -13.92
C LYS A 173 -42.05 -13.16 -14.77
N LYS A 174 -43.10 -12.59 -14.19
CA LYS A 174 -44.31 -12.17 -14.91
C LYS A 174 -44.01 -11.01 -15.88
N LEU A 175 -43.23 -10.02 -15.43
CA LEU A 175 -42.76 -8.92 -16.29
C LEU A 175 -41.95 -9.43 -17.48
N LEU A 176 -41.04 -10.38 -17.27
CA LEU A 176 -40.24 -10.96 -18.35
C LEU A 176 -41.09 -11.82 -19.33
N GLN A 177 -42.16 -12.45 -18.86
CA GLN A 177 -43.14 -13.11 -19.77
C GLN A 177 -43.90 -12.09 -20.62
N LEU A 178 -44.31 -10.96 -20.04
CA LEU A 178 -44.92 -9.86 -20.81
C LEU A 178 -43.92 -9.28 -21.81
N PHE A 179 -42.64 -9.15 -21.45
CA PHE A 179 -41.59 -8.71 -22.36
C PHE A 179 -41.52 -9.57 -23.62
N ARG A 180 -41.44 -10.91 -23.48
CA ARG A 180 -41.45 -11.83 -24.63
C ARG A 180 -42.69 -11.63 -25.50
N THR A 181 -43.86 -11.45 -24.88
CA THR A 181 -45.12 -11.17 -25.59
C THR A 181 -45.08 -9.83 -26.33
N CYS A 182 -44.54 -8.78 -25.72
CA CYS A 182 -44.37 -7.48 -26.36
C CYS A 182 -43.40 -7.54 -27.54
N GLU A 183 -42.29 -8.29 -27.42
CA GLU A 183 -41.35 -8.51 -28.52
C GLU A 183 -42.02 -9.23 -29.70
N ASP A 184 -42.75 -10.31 -29.42
CA ASP A 184 -43.46 -11.10 -30.43
C ASP A 184 -44.53 -10.29 -31.17
N LEU A 185 -45.17 -9.34 -30.47
CA LEU A 185 -46.18 -8.44 -31.03
C LEU A 185 -45.58 -7.14 -31.63
N GLU A 186 -44.26 -6.96 -31.58
CA GLU A 186 -43.56 -5.72 -31.94
C GLU A 186 -44.13 -4.47 -31.24
N ASN A 187 -44.65 -4.63 -30.01
CA ASN A 187 -45.26 -3.55 -29.23
C ASN A 187 -44.19 -2.63 -28.60
N ARG A 188 -43.75 -1.62 -29.34
CA ARG A 188 -42.69 -0.69 -28.90
C ARG A 188 -43.00 0.07 -27.62
N GLU A 189 -44.24 0.52 -27.44
CA GLU A 189 -44.65 1.27 -26.25
C GLU A 189 -44.54 0.41 -24.99
N GLY A 190 -45.04 -0.83 -25.05
CA GLY A 190 -44.87 -1.80 -23.96
C GLY A 190 -43.40 -2.12 -23.66
N LEU A 191 -42.56 -2.22 -24.69
CA LEU A 191 -41.12 -2.47 -24.53
C LEU A 191 -40.38 -1.30 -23.85
N HIS A 192 -40.77 -0.06 -24.15
CA HIS A 192 -40.24 1.13 -23.49
C HIS A 192 -40.60 1.17 -22.00
N HIS A 193 -41.85 0.89 -21.64
CA HIS A 193 -42.24 0.80 -20.23
C HIS A 193 -41.51 -0.33 -19.51
N LEU A 194 -41.33 -1.49 -20.16
CA LEU A 194 -40.57 -2.60 -19.58
C LEU A 194 -39.08 -2.28 -19.39
N TYR A 195 -38.48 -1.49 -20.29
CA TYR A 195 -37.14 -0.93 -20.10
C TYR A 195 -37.08 -0.09 -18.82
N GLU A 196 -38.01 0.85 -18.65
CA GLU A 196 -38.07 1.75 -17.48
C GLU A 196 -38.29 0.97 -16.18
N ILE A 197 -39.21 0.00 -16.19
CA ILE A 197 -39.47 -0.88 -15.05
C ILE A 197 -38.22 -1.68 -14.68
N VAL A 198 -37.61 -2.40 -15.62
CA VAL A 198 -36.43 -3.24 -15.33
C VAL A 198 -35.25 -2.38 -14.86
N ARG A 199 -35.03 -1.23 -15.50
CA ARG A 199 -34.02 -0.26 -15.06
C ARG A 199 -34.30 0.24 -13.65
N GLY A 200 -35.53 0.62 -13.35
CA GLY A 200 -35.93 1.07 -12.02
C GLY A 200 -35.79 -0.02 -10.95
N VAL A 201 -36.13 -1.28 -11.27
CA VAL A 201 -35.92 -2.43 -10.37
C VAL A 201 -34.44 -2.63 -10.06
N LEU A 202 -33.53 -2.43 -11.04
CA LEU A 202 -32.09 -2.46 -10.77
C LEU A 202 -31.66 -1.38 -9.77
N PHE A 203 -32.22 -0.17 -9.89
CA PHE A 203 -31.95 0.95 -8.99
C PHE A 203 -32.59 0.82 -7.59
N LEU A 204 -33.44 -0.19 -7.35
CA LEU A 204 -33.81 -0.55 -5.98
C LEU A 204 -32.60 -1.09 -5.19
N ASN A 205 -31.56 -1.55 -5.89
CA ASN A 205 -30.25 -1.93 -5.35
C ASN A 205 -30.36 -3.01 -4.25
N LYS A 206 -31.20 -4.04 -4.46
CA LYS A 206 -31.44 -5.14 -3.51
C LYS A 206 -30.90 -6.48 -4.02
N ALA A 207 -30.14 -7.17 -3.17
CA ALA A 207 -29.47 -8.43 -3.52
C ALA A 207 -30.46 -9.54 -3.91
N THR A 208 -31.56 -9.66 -3.17
CA THR A 208 -32.61 -10.67 -3.43
C THR A 208 -33.32 -10.47 -4.77
N LEU A 209 -33.43 -9.23 -5.27
CA LEU A 209 -33.93 -8.97 -6.62
C LEU A 209 -32.90 -9.38 -7.66
N PHE A 210 -31.61 -9.07 -7.44
CA PHE A 210 -30.52 -9.46 -8.33
C PHE A 210 -30.39 -10.98 -8.49
N GLU A 211 -30.57 -11.76 -7.42
CA GLU A 211 -30.61 -13.23 -7.50
C GLU A 211 -31.67 -13.74 -8.50
N VAL A 212 -32.86 -13.12 -8.51
CA VAL A 212 -33.92 -13.48 -9.46
C VAL A 212 -33.62 -12.97 -10.86
N MET A 213 -33.30 -11.68 -11.00
CA MET A 213 -33.04 -11.03 -12.29
C MET A 213 -31.88 -11.66 -13.05
N PHE A 214 -30.80 -12.00 -12.32
CA PHE A 214 -29.57 -12.52 -12.91
C PHE A 214 -29.49 -14.04 -12.91
N SER A 215 -30.57 -14.74 -12.51
CA SER A 215 -30.68 -16.18 -12.72
C SER A 215 -30.54 -16.53 -14.22
N ASP A 216 -30.06 -17.74 -14.53
CA ASP A 216 -29.76 -18.13 -15.91
C ASP A 216 -30.99 -18.09 -16.83
N ASP A 217 -32.17 -18.41 -16.28
CA ASP A 217 -33.46 -18.34 -16.99
C ASP A 217 -33.93 -16.91 -17.28
N CYS A 218 -33.47 -15.91 -16.53
CA CYS A 218 -33.99 -14.54 -16.57
C CYS A 218 -33.02 -13.53 -17.18
N ILE A 219 -31.71 -13.70 -16.99
CA ILE A 219 -30.70 -12.66 -17.27
C ILE A 219 -30.71 -12.20 -18.73
N MET A 220 -30.93 -13.10 -19.67
CA MET A 220 -30.99 -12.74 -21.09
C MET A 220 -32.23 -11.90 -21.41
N ASP A 221 -33.37 -12.18 -20.79
CA ASP A 221 -34.57 -11.35 -20.96
C ASP A 221 -34.43 -10.01 -20.25
N VAL A 222 -33.77 -9.96 -19.09
CA VAL A 222 -33.42 -8.69 -18.41
C VAL A 222 -32.56 -7.83 -19.32
N VAL A 223 -31.51 -8.39 -19.93
CA VAL A 223 -30.71 -7.68 -20.93
C VAL A 223 -31.56 -7.26 -22.12
N GLY A 224 -32.49 -8.12 -22.56
CA GLY A 224 -33.45 -7.83 -23.63
C GLY A 224 -34.33 -6.61 -23.33
N CYS A 225 -34.90 -6.50 -22.13
CA CYS A 225 -35.63 -5.31 -21.71
C CYS A 225 -34.75 -4.05 -21.81
N LEU A 226 -33.49 -4.16 -21.38
CA LEU A 226 -32.51 -3.06 -21.40
C LEU A 226 -32.04 -2.66 -22.81
N GLU A 227 -32.42 -3.38 -23.87
CA GLU A 227 -32.13 -3.01 -25.26
C GLU A 227 -33.00 -1.84 -25.76
N TYR A 228 -34.18 -1.63 -25.16
CA TYR A 228 -35.24 -0.74 -25.65
C TYR A 228 -35.28 0.62 -24.94
N ASP A 229 -34.11 1.25 -24.76
CA ASP A 229 -34.01 2.60 -24.21
C ASP A 229 -34.85 3.61 -25.04
N PRO A 230 -35.87 4.28 -24.46
CA PRO A 230 -36.72 5.23 -25.15
C PRO A 230 -35.96 6.42 -25.75
N ALA A 231 -34.76 6.73 -25.24
CA ALA A 231 -33.92 7.79 -25.77
C ALA A 231 -33.27 7.43 -27.13
N LEU A 232 -33.29 6.16 -27.54
CA LEU A 232 -32.65 5.67 -28.74
C LEU A 232 -33.66 5.40 -29.85
N VAL A 233 -33.26 5.69 -31.10
CA VAL A 233 -34.10 5.48 -32.30
C VAL A 233 -34.28 4.00 -32.63
N GLN A 234 -33.30 3.17 -32.29
CA GLN A 234 -33.32 1.73 -32.47
C GLN A 234 -32.77 1.04 -31.22
N PRO A 235 -33.27 -0.17 -30.90
CA PRO A 235 -32.78 -0.90 -29.75
C PRO A 235 -31.31 -1.27 -29.92
N LYS A 236 -30.56 -1.20 -28.83
CA LYS A 236 -29.19 -1.72 -28.78
C LYS A 236 -29.23 -3.24 -28.87
N ARG A 237 -28.21 -3.86 -29.47
CA ARG A 237 -28.17 -5.32 -29.68
C ARG A 237 -27.26 -6.03 -28.66
N HIS A 238 -27.55 -5.84 -27.38
CA HIS A 238 -26.76 -6.38 -26.28
C HIS A 238 -26.81 -7.92 -26.22
N ARG A 239 -27.99 -8.54 -26.39
CA ARG A 239 -28.14 -10.00 -26.42
C ARG A 239 -27.40 -10.62 -27.60
N GLU A 240 -27.43 -9.98 -28.77
CA GLU A 240 -26.67 -10.44 -29.94
C GLU A 240 -25.16 -10.41 -29.68
N PHE A 241 -24.65 -9.34 -29.05
CA PHE A 241 -23.25 -9.27 -28.65
C PHE A 241 -22.89 -10.39 -27.67
N LEU A 242 -23.66 -10.56 -26.59
CA LEU A 242 -23.39 -11.55 -25.54
C LEU A 242 -23.51 -13.01 -26.00
N THR A 243 -24.25 -13.28 -27.08
CA THR A 243 -24.47 -14.64 -27.60
C THR A 243 -23.61 -14.98 -28.81
N LYS A 244 -23.35 -14.03 -29.71
CA LYS A 244 -22.64 -14.28 -30.98
C LYS A 244 -21.22 -13.72 -31.03
N THR A 245 -20.95 -12.63 -30.30
CA THR A 245 -19.68 -11.89 -30.39
C THR A 245 -18.76 -12.21 -29.23
N ALA A 246 -19.28 -12.13 -28.00
CA ALA A 246 -18.57 -12.57 -26.81
C ALA A 246 -18.43 -14.09 -26.84
N LYS A 247 -17.20 -14.58 -26.97
CA LYS A 247 -16.90 -16.02 -26.99
C LYS A 247 -16.31 -16.43 -25.66
N PHE A 248 -17.05 -17.27 -24.93
CA PHE A 248 -16.50 -17.94 -23.76
C PHE A 248 -15.43 -18.95 -24.21
N LYS A 249 -14.20 -18.76 -23.73
CA LYS A 249 -13.06 -19.60 -24.06
C LYS A 249 -12.69 -20.44 -22.84
N GLU A 250 -12.85 -21.75 -22.97
CA GLU A 250 -12.41 -22.70 -21.96
C GLU A 250 -10.95 -23.09 -22.25
N VAL A 251 -10.02 -22.65 -21.40
CA VAL A 251 -8.61 -23.09 -21.51
C VAL A 251 -8.48 -24.58 -21.25
N ILE A 252 -9.31 -25.12 -20.36
CA ILE A 252 -9.51 -26.54 -20.16
C ILE A 252 -11.01 -26.75 -19.97
N PRO A 253 -11.61 -27.85 -20.48
CA PRO A 253 -13.03 -28.10 -20.30
C PRO A 253 -13.45 -28.07 -18.83
N ILE A 254 -14.27 -27.09 -18.44
CA ILE A 254 -14.76 -26.95 -17.07
C ILE A 254 -15.87 -27.97 -16.88
N ARG A 255 -15.72 -29.01 -16.06
CA ARG A 255 -16.73 -30.08 -15.99
C ARG A 255 -17.97 -29.68 -15.21
N ASP A 256 -17.81 -28.84 -14.20
CA ASP A 256 -18.89 -28.34 -13.35
C ASP A 256 -19.79 -27.34 -14.10
N SER A 257 -21.09 -27.63 -14.16
CA SER A 257 -22.08 -26.76 -14.78
C SER A 257 -22.39 -25.52 -13.95
N GLU A 258 -22.33 -25.62 -12.62
CA GLU A 258 -22.60 -24.52 -11.70
C GLU A 258 -21.50 -23.46 -11.81
N LEU A 259 -20.23 -23.88 -11.82
CA LEU A 259 -19.10 -23.00 -12.08
C LEU A 259 -19.22 -22.28 -13.43
N ARG A 260 -19.57 -23.02 -14.50
CA ARG A 260 -19.81 -22.41 -15.83
C ARG A 260 -20.92 -21.37 -15.78
N GLN A 261 -22.03 -21.68 -15.12
CA GLN A 261 -23.14 -20.76 -14.95
C GLN A 261 -22.72 -19.50 -14.19
N LYS A 262 -21.94 -19.64 -13.11
CA LYS A 262 -21.40 -18.52 -12.33
C LYS A 262 -20.45 -17.64 -13.13
N ILE A 263 -19.57 -18.22 -13.95
CA ILE A 263 -18.67 -17.46 -14.84
C ILE A 263 -19.50 -16.64 -15.84
N HIS A 264 -20.49 -17.27 -16.49
CA HIS A 264 -21.37 -16.56 -17.43
C HIS A 264 -22.19 -15.46 -16.74
N GLN A 265 -22.76 -15.75 -15.57
CA GLN A 265 -23.51 -14.77 -14.78
C GLN A 265 -22.62 -13.58 -14.44
N THR A 266 -21.41 -13.81 -13.94
CA THR A 266 -20.46 -12.75 -13.58
C THR A 266 -20.15 -11.87 -14.78
N TYR A 267 -19.82 -12.46 -15.94
CA TYR A 267 -19.53 -11.70 -17.15
C TYR A 267 -20.74 -10.87 -17.63
N ARG A 268 -21.93 -11.46 -17.63
CA ARG A 268 -23.17 -10.78 -18.07
C ARG A 268 -23.55 -9.65 -17.12
N VAL A 269 -23.43 -9.84 -15.80
CA VAL A 269 -23.72 -8.80 -14.80
C VAL A 269 -22.69 -7.67 -14.86
N GLN A 270 -21.40 -7.99 -15.02
CA GLN A 270 -20.35 -6.99 -15.27
C GLN A 270 -20.64 -6.20 -16.57
N TYR A 271 -21.10 -6.85 -17.64
CA TYR A 271 -21.51 -6.17 -18.86
C TYR A 271 -22.70 -5.22 -18.65
N ILE A 272 -23.70 -5.64 -17.84
CA ILE A 272 -24.81 -4.75 -17.47
C ILE A 272 -24.28 -3.51 -16.72
N GLN A 273 -23.38 -3.70 -15.76
CA GLN A 273 -22.77 -2.62 -14.99
C GLN A 273 -21.96 -1.67 -15.88
N ASP A 274 -21.02 -2.18 -16.66
CA ASP A 274 -20.02 -1.34 -17.32
C ASP A 274 -20.51 -0.75 -18.66
N ILE A 275 -21.37 -1.47 -19.38
CA ILE A 275 -21.76 -1.12 -20.76
C ILE A 275 -23.19 -0.62 -20.85
N ILE A 276 -24.12 -1.22 -20.11
CA ILE A 276 -25.55 -0.86 -20.19
C ILE A 276 -25.87 0.28 -19.23
N LEU A 277 -25.34 0.24 -18.01
CA LEU A 277 -25.54 1.25 -16.97
C LEU A 277 -24.21 1.95 -16.58
N PRO A 278 -23.44 2.51 -17.55
CA PRO A 278 -22.19 3.17 -17.21
C PRO A 278 -22.49 4.36 -16.27
N THR A 279 -21.90 4.36 -15.08
CA THR A 279 -22.14 5.36 -14.05
C THR A 279 -21.83 6.77 -14.58
N PRO A 280 -22.82 7.66 -14.74
CA PRO A 280 -22.58 9.02 -15.18
C PRO A 280 -22.16 9.88 -13.98
N SER A 281 -20.86 10.15 -13.86
CA SER A 281 -20.23 11.08 -12.92
C SER A 281 -19.84 10.55 -11.53
N VAL A 282 -18.79 11.19 -10.99
CA VAL A 282 -18.18 10.98 -9.67
C VAL A 282 -19.16 11.21 -8.50
N PHE A 283 -20.36 11.75 -8.76
CA PHE A 283 -21.37 12.04 -7.74
C PHE A 283 -22.40 10.92 -7.55
N GLU A 284 -22.41 9.89 -8.40
CA GLU A 284 -23.39 8.78 -8.38
C GLU A 284 -22.81 7.42 -7.92
N GLU A 285 -21.59 7.39 -7.37
CA GLU A 285 -20.84 6.15 -7.05
C GLU A 285 -21.56 5.15 -6.13
N ASN A 286 -22.61 5.57 -5.41
CA ASN A 286 -23.32 4.72 -4.44
C ASN A 286 -24.61 4.05 -4.96
N PHE A 287 -25.10 4.33 -6.17
CA PHE A 287 -26.42 3.85 -6.62
C PHE A 287 -26.48 2.33 -6.92
N LEU A 288 -25.34 1.68 -7.22
CA LEU A 288 -25.26 0.26 -7.59
C LEU A 288 -24.22 -0.52 -6.75
N SER A 289 -24.04 -0.13 -5.49
CA SER A 289 -23.12 -0.80 -4.55
C SER A 289 -23.45 -2.28 -4.32
N THR A 290 -24.73 -2.65 -4.31
CA THR A 290 -25.17 -4.04 -4.17
C THR A 290 -24.85 -4.84 -5.44
N LEU A 291 -24.89 -4.21 -6.61
CA LEU A 291 -24.55 -4.86 -7.89
C LEU A 291 -23.04 -5.17 -7.92
N THR A 292 -22.23 -4.22 -7.48
CA THR A 292 -20.79 -4.39 -7.32
C THR A 292 -20.48 -5.51 -6.32
N SER A 293 -21.19 -5.53 -5.19
CA SER A 293 -21.10 -6.62 -4.20
C SER A 293 -21.49 -7.98 -4.79
N PHE A 294 -22.54 -8.04 -5.62
CA PHE A 294 -22.97 -9.27 -6.29
C PHE A 294 -21.86 -9.84 -7.18
N ILE A 295 -21.24 -8.99 -8.00
CA ILE A 295 -20.09 -9.38 -8.84
C ILE A 295 -18.92 -9.85 -7.97
N PHE A 296 -18.63 -9.12 -6.88
CA PHE A 296 -17.57 -9.46 -5.94
C PHE A 296 -17.77 -10.87 -5.34
N PHE A 297 -18.96 -11.17 -4.81
CA PHE A 297 -19.24 -12.49 -4.24
C PHE A 297 -19.16 -13.61 -5.28
N ASN A 298 -19.67 -13.38 -6.50
CA ASN A 298 -19.51 -14.34 -7.58
C ASN A 298 -18.03 -14.60 -7.93
N LYS A 299 -17.16 -13.58 -7.95
CA LYS A 299 -15.71 -13.77 -8.17
C LYS A 299 -15.08 -14.62 -7.07
N VAL A 300 -15.45 -14.40 -5.81
CA VAL A 300 -15.00 -15.22 -4.67
C VAL A 300 -15.43 -16.67 -4.81
N GLU A 301 -16.68 -16.92 -5.21
CA GLU A 301 -17.21 -18.28 -5.44
C GLU A 301 -16.49 -18.97 -6.61
N ILE A 302 -16.31 -18.29 -7.74
CA ILE A 302 -15.58 -18.82 -8.91
C ILE A 302 -14.17 -19.24 -8.49
N VAL A 303 -13.46 -18.41 -7.73
CA VAL A 303 -12.11 -18.73 -7.26
C VAL A 303 -12.11 -19.94 -6.35
N SER A 304 -13.07 -20.01 -5.41
CA SER A 304 -13.18 -21.12 -4.46
C SER A 304 -13.45 -22.45 -5.18
N MET A 305 -14.41 -22.47 -6.13
CA MET A 305 -14.75 -23.67 -6.90
C MET A 305 -13.57 -24.15 -7.77
N LEU A 306 -12.84 -23.23 -8.41
CA LEU A 306 -11.65 -23.57 -9.20
C LEU A 306 -10.49 -24.04 -8.33
N GLN A 307 -10.31 -23.46 -7.14
CA GLN A 307 -9.27 -23.85 -6.19
C GLN A 307 -9.50 -25.28 -5.66
N GLU A 308 -10.77 -25.68 -5.48
CA GLU A 308 -11.14 -27.02 -5.02
C GLU A 308 -11.03 -28.09 -6.14
N ASP A 309 -11.06 -27.71 -7.41
CA ASP A 309 -10.85 -28.62 -8.55
C ASP A 309 -9.36 -28.87 -8.83
N GLU A 310 -8.74 -29.72 -8.00
CA GLU A 310 -7.33 -30.12 -8.13
C GLU A 310 -7.01 -30.70 -9.51
N LYS A 311 -7.95 -31.41 -10.15
CA LYS A 311 -7.73 -32.03 -11.46
C LYS A 311 -7.63 -30.96 -12.55
N PHE A 312 -8.55 -29.99 -12.52
CA PHE A 312 -8.51 -28.87 -13.45
C PHE A 312 -7.18 -28.12 -13.33
N LEU A 313 -6.80 -27.68 -12.13
CA LEU A 313 -5.57 -26.90 -11.95
C LEU A 313 -4.32 -27.69 -12.31
N THR A 314 -4.24 -28.97 -11.94
CA THR A 314 -3.11 -29.84 -12.32
C THR A 314 -2.99 -29.96 -13.84
N GLU A 315 -4.11 -30.09 -14.56
CA GLU A 315 -4.10 -30.15 -16.02
C GLU A 315 -3.67 -28.81 -16.65
N VAL A 316 -4.09 -27.66 -16.09
CA VAL A 316 -3.68 -26.33 -16.55
C VAL A 316 -2.16 -26.16 -16.37
N PHE A 317 -1.61 -26.53 -15.21
CA PHE A 317 -0.17 -26.45 -14.95
C PHE A 317 0.66 -27.37 -15.84
N ALA A 318 0.18 -28.61 -16.06
CA ALA A 318 0.84 -29.56 -16.94
C ALA A 318 0.94 -29.01 -18.37
N GLN A 319 -0.16 -28.49 -18.93
CA GLN A 319 -0.12 -27.90 -20.29
C GLN A 319 0.67 -26.60 -20.34
N LEU A 320 0.68 -25.80 -19.27
CA LEU A 320 1.42 -24.54 -19.24
C LEU A 320 2.94 -24.76 -19.38
N THR A 321 3.43 -25.81 -18.73
CA THR A 321 4.87 -26.14 -18.64
C THR A 321 5.35 -27.13 -19.69
N ASP A 322 4.45 -27.82 -20.40
CA ASP A 322 4.79 -28.74 -21.49
C ASP A 322 5.39 -27.99 -22.69
N GLU A 323 6.58 -28.40 -23.12
CA GLU A 323 7.26 -27.88 -24.31
C GLU A 323 6.45 -28.09 -25.59
N ALA A 324 5.63 -29.15 -25.65
CA ALA A 324 4.80 -29.47 -26.80
C ALA A 324 3.56 -28.56 -26.95
N THR A 325 3.23 -27.76 -25.93
CA THR A 325 2.08 -26.85 -25.99
C THR A 325 2.31 -25.75 -27.02
N GLU A 326 1.31 -25.54 -27.88
CA GLU A 326 1.35 -24.47 -28.89
C GLU A 326 1.36 -23.08 -28.24
N ASP A 327 2.08 -22.11 -28.81
CA ASP A 327 2.20 -20.76 -28.25
C ASP A 327 0.86 -20.06 -28.03
N ALA A 328 -0.10 -20.26 -28.96
CA ALA A 328 -1.43 -19.71 -28.81
C ALA A 328 -2.16 -20.30 -27.59
N LYS A 329 -2.02 -21.61 -27.36
CA LYS A 329 -2.60 -22.28 -26.21
C LYS A 329 -1.92 -21.85 -24.91
N ARG A 330 -0.59 -21.74 -24.92
CA ARG A 330 0.19 -21.25 -23.78
C ARG A 330 -0.20 -19.83 -23.39
N ARG A 331 -0.38 -18.93 -24.36
CA ARG A 331 -0.92 -17.58 -24.13
C ARG A 331 -2.30 -17.62 -23.46
N GLU A 332 -3.19 -18.51 -23.88
CA GLU A 332 -4.51 -18.66 -23.24
C GLU A 332 -4.38 -19.15 -21.78
N LEU A 333 -3.52 -20.14 -21.51
CA LEU A 333 -3.27 -20.67 -20.16
C LEU A 333 -2.67 -19.62 -19.21
N VAL A 334 -1.70 -18.83 -19.67
CA VAL A 334 -1.09 -17.76 -18.86
C VAL A 334 -2.12 -16.65 -18.59
N ASN A 335 -2.93 -16.27 -19.58
CA ASN A 335 -3.98 -15.27 -19.36
C ASN A 335 -5.06 -15.76 -18.38
N PHE A 336 -5.39 -17.06 -18.40
CA PHE A 336 -6.23 -17.65 -17.36
C PHE A 336 -5.62 -17.47 -15.96
N PHE A 337 -4.35 -17.82 -15.76
CA PHE A 337 -3.71 -17.62 -14.45
C PHE A 337 -3.61 -16.15 -14.05
N LYS A 338 -3.40 -15.24 -15.01
CA LYS A 338 -3.41 -13.80 -14.77
C LYS A 338 -4.78 -13.36 -14.23
N GLU A 339 -5.88 -13.74 -14.87
CA GLU A 339 -7.24 -13.41 -14.39
C GLU A 339 -7.55 -14.10 -13.05
N PHE A 340 -7.14 -15.36 -12.90
CA PHE A 340 -7.35 -16.13 -11.68
C PHE A 340 -6.62 -15.51 -10.48
N CYS A 341 -5.37 -15.07 -10.66
CA CYS A 341 -4.62 -14.34 -9.64
C CYS A 341 -5.17 -12.93 -9.42
N ALA A 342 -5.69 -12.26 -10.45
CA ALA A 342 -6.34 -10.96 -10.27
C ALA A 342 -7.57 -11.05 -9.35
N PHE A 343 -8.34 -12.13 -9.44
CA PHE A 343 -9.47 -12.35 -8.53
C PHE A 343 -9.04 -12.67 -7.09
N SER A 344 -7.78 -13.01 -6.83
CA SER A 344 -7.29 -13.19 -5.46
C SER A 344 -7.42 -11.93 -4.60
N GLN A 345 -7.46 -10.74 -5.23
CA GLN A 345 -7.67 -9.46 -4.54
C GLN A 345 -9.06 -9.37 -3.90
N THR A 346 -10.04 -10.11 -4.40
CA THR A 346 -11.40 -10.13 -3.82
C THR A 346 -11.50 -11.12 -2.65
N LEU A 347 -10.47 -11.91 -2.37
CA LEU A 347 -10.48 -12.87 -1.27
C LEU A 347 -10.13 -12.21 0.06
N GLN A 348 -10.75 -12.69 1.14
CA GLN A 348 -10.30 -12.37 2.50
C GLN A 348 -8.87 -12.89 2.73
N PRO A 349 -8.06 -12.25 3.60
CA PRO A 349 -6.65 -12.59 3.79
C PRO A 349 -6.38 -14.09 4.02
N GLN A 350 -7.19 -14.77 4.86
CA GLN A 350 -7.01 -16.20 5.14
C GLN A 350 -7.22 -17.09 3.91
N ASN A 351 -8.25 -16.79 3.11
CA ASN A 351 -8.55 -17.53 1.89
C ASN A 351 -7.52 -17.22 0.80
N ARG A 352 -7.04 -15.97 0.73
CA ARG A 352 -5.97 -15.56 -0.17
C ARG A 352 -4.66 -16.28 0.13
N ASP A 353 -4.31 -16.42 1.41
CA ASP A 353 -3.13 -17.20 1.82
C ASP A 353 -3.26 -18.67 1.42
N ALA A 354 -4.44 -19.27 1.61
CA ALA A 354 -4.72 -20.65 1.19
C ALA A 354 -4.65 -20.82 -0.33
N PHE A 355 -5.17 -19.85 -1.08
CA PHE A 355 -5.12 -19.79 -2.53
C PHE A 355 -3.68 -19.82 -3.06
N PHE A 356 -2.83 -18.89 -2.61
CA PHE A 356 -1.44 -18.85 -3.07
C PHE A 356 -0.63 -20.07 -2.62
N LYS A 357 -0.91 -20.64 -1.44
CA LYS A 357 -0.31 -21.92 -1.03
C LYS A 357 -0.69 -23.07 -1.96
N THR A 358 -1.94 -23.10 -2.42
CA THR A 358 -2.41 -24.11 -3.38
C THR A 358 -1.67 -23.98 -4.71
N LEU A 359 -1.57 -22.76 -5.26
CA LEU A 359 -0.83 -22.51 -6.49
C LEU A 359 0.66 -22.84 -6.39
N ALA A 360 1.28 -22.53 -5.24
CA ALA A 360 2.67 -22.86 -4.99
C ALA A 360 2.91 -24.37 -4.95
N ASN A 361 2.05 -25.12 -4.25
CA ASN A 361 2.14 -26.58 -4.20
C ASN A 361 1.97 -27.23 -5.58
N LEU A 362 1.19 -26.61 -6.47
CA LEU A 362 0.99 -27.07 -7.85
C LEU A 362 2.09 -26.61 -8.82
N GLY A 363 3.05 -25.80 -8.37
CA GLY A 363 4.22 -25.43 -9.16
C GLY A 363 4.09 -24.13 -9.96
N ILE A 364 3.34 -23.12 -9.47
CA ILE A 364 3.28 -21.81 -10.14
C ILE A 364 4.65 -21.12 -10.26
N LEU A 365 5.53 -21.26 -9.27
CA LEU A 365 6.85 -20.61 -9.29
C LEU A 365 7.80 -21.25 -10.34
N PRO A 366 7.95 -22.59 -10.40
CA PRO A 366 8.62 -23.25 -11.53
C PRO A 366 8.01 -22.90 -12.90
N ALA A 367 6.67 -22.82 -12.98
CA ALA A 367 6.01 -22.45 -14.22
C ALA A 367 6.37 -21.01 -14.64
N LEU A 368 6.46 -20.07 -13.69
CA LEU A 368 6.87 -18.69 -13.92
C LEU A 368 8.30 -18.59 -14.43
N GLU A 369 9.23 -19.36 -13.86
CA GLU A 369 10.63 -19.45 -14.31
C GLU A 369 10.69 -19.81 -15.81
N ILE A 370 9.94 -20.83 -16.23
CA ILE A 370 9.86 -21.27 -17.63
C ILE A 370 9.27 -20.17 -18.52
N ILE A 371 8.09 -19.63 -18.19
CA ILE A 371 7.37 -18.71 -19.08
C ILE A 371 8.01 -17.32 -19.14
N MET A 372 8.70 -16.87 -18.08
CA MET A 372 9.48 -15.63 -18.10
C MET A 372 10.72 -15.74 -18.99
N GLY A 373 11.27 -16.94 -19.16
CA GLY A 373 12.38 -17.23 -20.07
C GLY A 373 12.00 -17.26 -21.55
N MET A 374 10.71 -17.18 -21.91
CA MET A 374 10.25 -17.26 -23.30
C MET A 374 10.40 -15.93 -24.06
N ASP A 375 10.59 -16.00 -25.38
CA ASP A 375 10.72 -14.82 -26.26
C ASP A 375 9.39 -14.11 -26.58
N ASP A 376 8.26 -14.55 -26.01
CA ASP A 376 6.95 -13.95 -26.22
C ASP A 376 6.69 -12.80 -25.20
N LEU A 377 6.60 -11.57 -25.71
CA LEU A 377 6.35 -10.37 -24.90
C LEU A 377 5.01 -10.40 -24.14
N GLN A 378 3.95 -10.93 -24.74
CA GLN A 378 2.63 -10.99 -24.10
C GLN A 378 2.62 -12.02 -22.97
N VAL A 379 3.26 -13.17 -23.20
CA VAL A 379 3.43 -14.20 -22.16
C VAL A 379 4.24 -13.65 -20.99
N ARG A 380 5.37 -13.00 -21.26
CA ARG A 380 6.21 -12.40 -20.21
C ARG A 380 5.50 -11.31 -19.42
N ALA A 381 4.73 -10.45 -20.09
CA ALA A 381 3.93 -9.42 -19.42
C ALA A 381 2.90 -10.05 -18.47
N ALA A 382 2.15 -11.06 -18.94
CA ALA A 382 1.18 -11.75 -18.09
C ALA A 382 1.84 -12.54 -16.95
N ALA A 383 3.03 -13.11 -17.18
CA ALA A 383 3.84 -13.74 -16.14
C ALA A 383 4.30 -12.73 -15.07
N THR A 384 4.69 -11.52 -15.49
CA THR A 384 5.03 -10.42 -14.58
C THR A 384 3.83 -10.02 -13.72
N ASP A 385 2.63 -9.96 -14.30
CA ASP A 385 1.40 -9.68 -13.53
C ASP A 385 1.13 -10.78 -12.49
N ILE A 386 1.24 -12.05 -12.85
CA ILE A 386 1.08 -13.18 -11.92
C ILE A 386 2.13 -13.11 -10.80
N PHE A 387 3.39 -12.86 -11.15
CA PHE A 387 4.48 -12.72 -10.19
C PHE A 387 4.26 -11.53 -9.25
N SER A 388 3.67 -10.43 -9.74
CA SER A 388 3.35 -9.27 -8.91
C SER A 388 2.38 -9.62 -7.77
N TYR A 389 1.35 -10.42 -8.05
CA TYR A 389 0.41 -10.89 -7.02
C TYR A 389 1.08 -11.81 -5.99
N LEU A 390 1.97 -12.71 -6.44
CA LEU A 390 2.73 -13.58 -5.54
C LEU A 390 3.66 -12.78 -4.62
N VAL A 391 4.34 -11.77 -5.15
CA VAL A 391 5.24 -10.90 -4.36
C VAL A 391 4.45 -10.01 -3.41
N GLU A 392 3.31 -9.48 -3.84
CA GLU A 392 2.44 -8.62 -3.02
C GLU A 392 1.83 -9.39 -1.84
N PHE A 393 1.27 -10.58 -2.11
CA PHE A 393 0.49 -11.31 -1.12
C PHE A 393 1.25 -12.44 -0.40
N SER A 394 2.36 -12.93 -0.95
CA SER A 394 3.11 -14.05 -0.39
C SER A 394 4.63 -13.95 -0.63
N PRO A 395 5.30 -12.84 -0.26
CA PRO A 395 6.72 -12.62 -0.55
C PRO A 395 7.64 -13.68 0.09
N SER A 396 7.33 -14.16 1.31
CA SER A 396 8.14 -15.21 1.98
C SER A 396 8.10 -16.54 1.24
N MET A 397 6.98 -16.89 0.60
CA MET A 397 6.87 -18.10 -0.22
C MET A 397 7.75 -18.01 -1.46
N VAL A 398 7.76 -16.84 -2.12
CA VAL A 398 8.67 -16.59 -3.25
C VAL A 398 10.12 -16.71 -2.79
N ARG A 399 10.49 -16.10 -1.65
CA ARG A 399 11.86 -16.19 -1.09
C ARG A 399 12.27 -17.63 -0.76
N GLU A 400 11.37 -18.41 -0.15
CA GLU A 400 11.65 -19.80 0.19
C GLU A 400 11.91 -20.66 -1.05
N PHE A 401 11.11 -20.48 -2.10
CA PHE A 401 11.32 -21.15 -3.38
C PHE A 401 12.68 -20.80 -4.00
N VAL A 402 12.99 -19.51 -4.16
CA VAL A 402 14.22 -19.09 -4.86
C VAL A 402 15.50 -19.47 -4.11
N MET A 403 15.44 -19.60 -2.77
CA MET A 403 16.58 -20.08 -1.99
C MET A 403 16.89 -21.57 -2.21
N GLN A 404 15.93 -22.35 -2.73
CA GLN A 404 16.12 -23.77 -3.04
C GLN A 404 16.60 -24.01 -4.48
N GLU A 405 16.35 -23.08 -5.41
CA GLU A 405 16.73 -23.18 -6.83
C GLU A 405 18.22 -23.51 -7.08
N PRO A 406 19.23 -22.89 -6.42
CA PRO A 406 20.65 -23.15 -6.73
C PRO A 406 21.11 -24.57 -6.38
N GLN A 407 20.32 -25.33 -5.62
CA GLN A 407 20.63 -26.73 -5.34
C GLN A 407 20.19 -27.64 -6.49
N GLN A 408 19.33 -27.14 -7.38
CA GLN A 408 18.69 -27.87 -8.46
C GLN A 408 19.18 -27.40 -9.85
N ALA A 409 19.61 -26.13 -9.96
CA ALA A 409 20.12 -25.56 -11.20
C ALA A 409 21.64 -25.73 -11.33
N ASP A 410 22.10 -26.17 -12.51
CA ASP A 410 23.53 -26.21 -12.89
C ASP A 410 24.07 -24.82 -13.30
N ASP A 411 23.18 -23.84 -13.52
CA ASP A 411 23.50 -22.49 -14.02
C ASP A 411 22.73 -21.41 -13.24
N ASP A 412 23.49 -20.48 -12.64
CA ASP A 412 22.96 -19.31 -11.92
C ASP A 412 22.12 -18.39 -12.83
N ASP A 413 22.28 -18.49 -14.16
CA ASP A 413 21.57 -17.65 -15.12
C ASP A 413 20.07 -17.99 -15.26
N VAL A 414 19.62 -19.13 -14.72
CA VAL A 414 18.23 -19.63 -14.84
C VAL A 414 17.36 -19.24 -13.64
N LEU A 415 17.97 -18.79 -12.53
CA LEU A 415 17.23 -18.41 -11.31
C LEU A 415 16.12 -17.39 -11.59
N LEU A 416 14.93 -17.60 -11.02
CA LEU A 416 13.76 -16.74 -11.22
C LEU A 416 14.05 -15.24 -10.99
N ILE A 417 14.79 -14.91 -9.92
CA ILE A 417 15.17 -13.52 -9.64
C ILE A 417 16.11 -12.94 -10.72
N ASN A 418 17.00 -13.76 -11.28
CA ASN A 418 17.90 -13.33 -12.36
C ASN A 418 17.12 -13.14 -13.67
N LEU A 419 16.10 -13.94 -13.94
CA LEU A 419 15.17 -13.71 -15.07
C LEU A 419 14.42 -12.38 -14.91
N VAL A 420 13.88 -12.10 -13.72
CA VAL A 420 13.23 -10.82 -13.38
C VAL A 420 14.18 -9.63 -13.58
N ILE A 421 15.43 -9.74 -13.10
CA ILE A 421 16.45 -8.70 -13.29
C ILE A 421 16.79 -8.53 -14.79
N LYS A 422 16.96 -9.62 -15.54
CA LYS A 422 17.24 -9.57 -16.99
C LYS A 422 16.10 -8.90 -17.76
N GLN A 423 14.85 -9.22 -17.42
CA GLN A 423 13.67 -8.59 -18.02
C GLN A 423 13.60 -7.09 -17.70
N MET A 424 13.93 -6.69 -16.46
CA MET A 424 14.03 -5.27 -16.08
C MET A 424 15.12 -4.54 -16.88
N ILE A 425 16.27 -5.19 -17.12
CA ILE A 425 17.39 -4.61 -17.87
C ILE A 425 17.08 -4.51 -19.37
N CYS A 426 16.33 -5.47 -19.91
CA CYS A 426 16.02 -5.58 -21.33
C CYS A 426 14.67 -4.96 -21.71
N ASP A 427 14.05 -4.17 -20.84
CA ASP A 427 12.76 -3.54 -21.12
C ASP A 427 12.85 -2.64 -22.37
N SER A 428 12.04 -2.98 -23.36
CA SER A 428 11.96 -2.27 -24.64
C SER A 428 11.04 -1.05 -24.59
N ASP A 429 10.28 -0.87 -23.50
CA ASP A 429 9.40 0.28 -23.34
C ASP A 429 10.22 1.59 -23.25
N PRO A 430 9.91 2.63 -24.06
CA PRO A 430 10.64 3.90 -24.02
C PRO A 430 10.59 4.64 -22.68
N GLU A 431 9.54 4.41 -21.88
CA GLU A 431 9.35 4.97 -20.54
C GLU A 431 9.85 4.02 -19.44
N LEU A 432 10.31 2.81 -19.80
CA LEU A 432 10.74 1.75 -18.89
C LEU A 432 9.66 1.34 -17.88
N GLY A 433 8.39 1.38 -18.27
CA GLY A 433 7.26 1.06 -17.40
C GLY A 433 7.35 -0.35 -16.78
N GLY A 434 7.76 -1.35 -17.58
CA GLY A 434 7.95 -2.71 -17.11
C GLY A 434 9.13 -2.83 -16.15
N ALA A 435 10.23 -2.13 -16.43
CA ALA A 435 11.40 -2.09 -15.54
C ALA A 435 11.07 -1.44 -14.20
N VAL A 436 10.24 -0.38 -14.17
CA VAL A 436 9.78 0.25 -12.93
C VAL A 436 8.93 -0.71 -12.10
N GLN A 437 8.01 -1.45 -12.73
CA GLN A 437 7.20 -2.46 -12.05
C GLN A 437 8.10 -3.55 -11.45
N LEU A 438 8.99 -4.15 -12.25
CA LEU A 438 9.91 -5.21 -11.80
C LEU A 438 10.87 -4.73 -10.71
N MET A 439 11.35 -3.48 -10.79
CA MET A 439 12.14 -2.84 -9.74
C MET A 439 11.36 -2.79 -8.42
N GLY A 440 10.09 -2.41 -8.46
CA GLY A 440 9.19 -2.42 -7.30
C GLY A 440 9.06 -3.82 -6.68
N LEU A 441 8.87 -4.86 -7.50
CA LEU A 441 8.79 -6.24 -7.04
C LEU A 441 10.09 -6.71 -6.38
N LEU A 442 11.23 -6.42 -7.02
CA LEU A 442 12.55 -6.72 -6.47
C LEU A 442 12.77 -6.01 -5.14
N ARG A 443 12.37 -4.74 -5.03
CA ARG A 443 12.45 -3.98 -3.78
C ARG A 443 11.65 -4.65 -2.66
N THR A 444 10.40 -5.03 -2.93
CA THR A 444 9.53 -5.73 -1.95
C THR A 444 10.17 -7.03 -1.46
N LEU A 445 10.80 -7.79 -2.36
CA LEU A 445 11.45 -9.06 -2.01
C LEU A 445 12.72 -8.87 -1.17
N ILE A 446 13.54 -7.86 -1.48
CA ILE A 446 14.80 -7.60 -0.76
C ILE A 446 14.62 -6.74 0.50
N ASP A 447 13.44 -6.17 0.73
CA ASP A 447 13.16 -5.35 1.90
C ASP A 447 13.19 -6.16 3.20
N PRO A 448 14.13 -5.89 4.13
CA PRO A 448 14.19 -6.59 5.40
C PRO A 448 12.97 -6.38 6.30
N GLU A 449 12.20 -5.31 6.11
CA GLU A 449 10.95 -5.07 6.85
C GLU A 449 9.85 -6.06 6.44
N ASN A 450 9.94 -6.63 5.24
CA ASN A 450 9.04 -7.68 4.76
C ASN A 450 9.52 -9.10 5.15
N MET A 451 10.63 -9.23 5.89
CA MET A 451 11.25 -10.50 6.30
C MET A 451 11.10 -10.73 7.82
N LEU A 452 9.92 -10.39 8.37
CA LEU A 452 9.62 -10.43 9.80
C LEU A 452 8.85 -11.67 10.24
N ALA A 453 8.83 -12.74 9.41
CA ALA A 453 8.07 -13.94 9.72
C ALA A 453 8.44 -14.49 11.12
N PRO A 454 7.48 -14.62 12.06
CA PRO A 454 7.75 -15.00 13.45
C PRO A 454 8.35 -16.40 13.59
N THR A 455 8.21 -17.24 12.56
CA THR A 455 8.68 -18.62 12.49
C THR A 455 10.14 -18.77 12.07
N ASN A 456 10.68 -17.90 11.21
CA ASN A 456 12.02 -18.04 10.63
C ASN A 456 12.91 -16.82 10.90
N LYS A 457 13.46 -16.74 12.12
CA LYS A 457 14.37 -15.65 12.53
C LYS A 457 15.63 -15.50 11.66
N THR A 458 15.96 -16.50 10.84
CA THR A 458 17.12 -16.50 9.95
C THR A 458 16.82 -16.13 8.50
N GLU A 459 15.53 -16.04 8.09
CA GLU A 459 15.11 -15.77 6.69
C GLU A 459 15.84 -14.55 6.13
N LYS A 460 15.86 -13.44 6.88
CA LYS A 460 16.56 -12.21 6.48
C LYS A 460 18.02 -12.44 6.13
N THR A 461 18.75 -13.17 6.97
CA THR A 461 20.19 -13.36 6.76
C THR A 461 20.45 -14.33 5.62
N GLU A 462 19.66 -15.40 5.52
CA GLU A 462 19.76 -16.41 4.48
C GLU A 462 19.43 -15.84 3.10
N PHE A 463 18.29 -15.15 2.97
CA PHE A 463 17.85 -14.57 1.71
C PHE A 463 18.77 -13.45 1.23
N LEU A 464 19.20 -12.54 2.12
CA LEU A 464 20.17 -11.51 1.72
C LEU A 464 21.53 -12.14 1.35
N SER A 465 21.98 -13.18 2.06
CA SER A 465 23.20 -13.90 1.66
C SER A 465 23.07 -14.52 0.26
N PHE A 466 21.92 -15.13 -0.03
CA PHE A 466 21.58 -15.65 -1.35
C PHE A 466 21.61 -14.54 -2.41
N PHE A 467 20.88 -13.45 -2.20
CA PHE A 467 20.73 -12.37 -3.18
C PHE A 467 22.09 -11.74 -3.52
N TYR A 468 22.92 -11.47 -2.51
CA TYR A 468 24.26 -10.89 -2.74
C TYR A 468 25.24 -11.85 -3.41
N LYS A 469 25.05 -13.16 -3.23
CA LYS A 469 25.88 -14.20 -3.86
C LYS A 469 25.49 -14.39 -5.33
N TYR A 470 24.19 -14.56 -5.62
CA TYR A 470 23.73 -15.04 -6.91
C TYR A 470 23.06 -13.98 -7.80
N CYS A 471 22.52 -12.89 -7.24
CA CYS A 471 21.68 -11.93 -8.00
C CYS A 471 22.29 -10.53 -8.13
N MET A 472 22.97 -10.04 -7.08
CA MET A 472 23.47 -8.67 -7.02
C MET A 472 24.46 -8.32 -8.15
N HIS A 473 25.23 -9.30 -8.62
CA HIS A 473 26.16 -9.09 -9.73
C HIS A 473 25.42 -8.94 -11.08
N VAL A 474 24.29 -9.61 -11.28
CA VAL A 474 23.42 -9.45 -12.45
C VAL A 474 22.78 -8.06 -12.44
N LEU A 475 22.24 -7.65 -11.28
CA LEU A 475 21.63 -6.31 -11.10
C LEU A 475 22.59 -5.17 -11.41
N THR A 476 23.85 -5.29 -10.99
CA THR A 476 24.86 -4.23 -11.14
C THR A 476 25.66 -4.31 -12.44
N ALA A 477 25.51 -5.37 -13.24
CA ALA A 477 26.27 -5.55 -14.47
C ALA A 477 26.14 -4.36 -15.45
N PRO A 478 24.95 -3.80 -15.73
CA PRO A 478 24.83 -2.64 -16.64
C PRO A 478 25.57 -1.41 -16.12
N LEU A 479 25.52 -1.17 -14.80
CA LEU A 479 26.21 -0.06 -14.14
C LEU A 479 27.72 -0.21 -14.23
N LEU A 480 28.25 -1.40 -13.94
CA LEU A 480 29.68 -1.67 -14.00
C LEU A 480 30.21 -1.61 -15.44
N ALA A 481 29.47 -2.13 -16.41
CA ALA A 481 29.83 -2.05 -17.83
C ALA A 481 29.88 -0.59 -18.31
N ASN A 482 28.87 0.22 -17.97
CA ASN A 482 28.79 1.63 -18.42
C ASN A 482 29.83 2.55 -17.75
N THR A 483 30.52 2.08 -16.71
CA THR A 483 31.52 2.84 -15.94
C THR A 483 32.93 2.25 -16.06
N ALA A 484 33.12 1.28 -16.96
CA ALA A 484 34.42 0.68 -17.25
C ALA A 484 35.11 1.28 -18.51
N GLU A 485 34.34 1.64 -19.54
CA GLU A 485 34.85 2.10 -20.86
C GLU A 485 34.11 3.36 -21.35
N GLU A 486 33.94 3.53 -22.68
CA GLU A 486 33.15 4.61 -23.30
C GLU A 486 31.71 4.61 -22.76
N ARG A 487 31.37 5.67 -22.03
CA ARG A 487 30.05 5.84 -21.42
C ARG A 487 28.95 5.95 -22.47
N LYS A 488 27.99 5.03 -22.43
CA LYS A 488 26.71 5.19 -23.13
C LYS A 488 25.80 6.08 -22.29
N ASP A 489 25.63 7.31 -22.74
CA ASP A 489 24.87 8.36 -22.04
C ASP A 489 23.60 8.72 -22.83
N ASN A 490 22.88 7.72 -23.33
CA ASN A 490 21.55 7.92 -23.92
C ASN A 490 20.48 7.95 -22.81
N PHE A 491 19.28 8.42 -23.12
CA PHE A 491 18.22 8.64 -22.12
C PHE A 491 17.78 7.33 -21.46
N GLN A 492 17.52 6.27 -22.24
CA GLN A 492 17.08 4.96 -21.73
C GLN A 492 18.13 4.32 -20.81
N THR A 493 19.41 4.33 -21.19
CA THR A 493 20.50 3.86 -20.33
C THR A 493 20.57 4.68 -19.03
N ALA A 494 20.40 6.01 -19.11
CA ALA A 494 20.42 6.85 -17.91
C ALA A 494 19.24 6.58 -16.96
N GLN A 495 18.05 6.31 -17.49
CA GLN A 495 16.90 5.90 -16.68
C GLN A 495 17.14 4.53 -16.02
N LEU A 496 17.57 3.51 -16.79
CA LEU A 496 17.89 2.19 -16.24
C LEU A 496 18.94 2.26 -15.12
N LEU A 497 20.02 3.01 -15.32
CA LEU A 497 21.05 3.20 -14.29
C LEU A 497 20.49 3.94 -13.07
N SER A 498 19.53 4.85 -13.25
CA SER A 498 18.86 5.52 -12.15
C SER A 498 18.03 4.54 -11.30
N LEU A 499 17.30 3.61 -11.93
CA LEU A 499 16.55 2.56 -11.24
C LEU A 499 17.48 1.63 -10.45
N ILE A 500 18.59 1.20 -11.06
CA ILE A 500 19.61 0.37 -10.38
C ILE A 500 20.19 1.14 -9.18
N LEU A 501 20.55 2.42 -9.35
CA LEU A 501 21.07 3.24 -8.25
C LEU A 501 20.06 3.46 -7.13
N GLU A 502 18.76 3.52 -7.45
CA GLU A 502 17.71 3.62 -6.44
C GLU A 502 17.65 2.36 -5.58
N LEU A 503 17.65 1.17 -6.18
CA LEU A 503 17.73 -0.11 -5.44
C LEU A 503 19.02 -0.22 -4.62
N LEU A 504 20.16 0.20 -5.18
CA LEU A 504 21.44 0.20 -4.47
C LEU A 504 21.43 1.17 -3.28
N THR A 505 20.81 2.34 -3.44
CA THR A 505 20.64 3.32 -2.36
C THR A 505 19.77 2.75 -1.26
N PHE A 506 18.64 2.12 -1.61
CA PHE A 506 17.81 1.37 -0.66
C PHE A 506 18.64 0.30 0.07
N CYS A 507 19.45 -0.49 -0.64
CA CYS A 507 20.31 -1.48 -0.03
C CYS A 507 21.30 -0.88 1.00
N VAL A 508 21.87 0.30 0.73
CA VAL A 508 22.77 1.02 1.67
C VAL A 508 22.08 1.29 3.00
N GLU A 509 20.79 1.56 2.97
CA GLU A 509 19.98 1.91 4.13
C GLU A 509 19.61 0.68 4.96
N HIS A 510 19.27 -0.43 4.30
CA HIS A 510 18.59 -1.54 4.95
C HIS A 510 19.45 -2.81 5.10
N HIS A 511 20.48 -3.02 4.26
CA HIS A 511 21.19 -4.32 4.17
C HIS A 511 22.48 -4.38 4.99
N THR A 512 22.80 -3.34 5.77
CA THR A 512 23.89 -3.32 6.76
C THR A 512 25.25 -3.82 6.22
N TYR A 513 25.74 -4.98 6.65
CA TYR A 513 27.05 -5.50 6.28
C TYR A 513 27.09 -6.11 4.87
N HIS A 514 25.98 -6.60 4.32
CA HIS A 514 25.95 -7.22 2.99
C HIS A 514 26.31 -6.20 1.90
N ILE A 515 25.60 -5.06 1.89
CA ILE A 515 25.87 -3.97 0.96
C ILE A 515 27.25 -3.35 1.18
N LYS A 516 27.70 -3.26 2.44
CA LYS A 516 29.02 -2.73 2.79
C LYS A 516 30.13 -3.58 2.18
N ASN A 517 30.07 -4.89 2.38
CA ASN A 517 31.04 -5.81 1.81
C ASN A 517 31.04 -5.73 0.28
N TYR A 518 29.85 -5.64 -0.33
CA TYR A 518 29.73 -5.53 -1.78
C TYR A 518 30.35 -4.23 -2.33
N ILE A 519 30.02 -3.07 -1.73
CA ILE A 519 30.57 -1.76 -2.14
C ILE A 519 32.09 -1.78 -2.09
N MET A 520 32.66 -2.32 -1.02
CA MET A 520 34.11 -2.34 -0.81
C MET A 520 34.80 -3.31 -1.79
N ASN A 521 34.23 -4.51 -1.99
CA ASN A 521 34.83 -5.53 -2.85
C ASN A 521 34.78 -5.17 -4.35
N LYS A 522 33.77 -4.41 -4.78
CA LYS A 522 33.57 -4.02 -6.19
C LYS A 522 34.03 -2.60 -6.51
N ASP A 523 34.59 -1.87 -5.53
CA ASP A 523 34.92 -0.44 -5.66
C ASP A 523 33.71 0.37 -6.18
N LEU A 524 32.51 0.01 -5.69
CA LEU A 524 31.24 0.38 -6.35
C LEU A 524 31.01 1.89 -6.34
N LEU A 525 31.28 2.56 -5.21
CA LEU A 525 31.11 4.01 -5.12
C LEU A 525 31.98 4.76 -6.13
N ARG A 526 33.23 4.33 -6.35
CA ARG A 526 34.08 4.95 -7.37
C ARG A 526 33.45 4.83 -8.76
N ARG A 527 32.94 3.63 -9.09
CA ARG A 527 32.24 3.36 -10.35
C ARG A 527 31.01 4.26 -10.51
N VAL A 528 30.18 4.36 -9.47
CA VAL A 528 28.98 5.21 -9.46
C VAL A 528 29.33 6.68 -9.68
N LEU A 529 30.41 7.19 -9.07
CA LEU A 529 30.80 8.60 -9.17
C LEU A 529 31.28 9.02 -10.56
N VAL A 530 31.60 8.08 -11.46
CA VAL A 530 31.82 8.38 -12.90
C VAL A 530 30.57 9.01 -13.51
N LEU A 531 29.38 8.68 -13.00
CA LEU A 531 28.10 9.20 -13.49
C LEU A 531 27.84 10.66 -13.09
N MET A 532 28.64 11.25 -12.20
CA MET A 532 28.59 12.70 -11.92
C MET A 532 28.81 13.54 -13.18
N ASN A 533 29.51 12.99 -14.17
CA ASN A 533 29.77 13.64 -15.46
C ASN A 533 28.67 13.39 -16.52
N SER A 534 27.57 12.72 -16.17
CA SER A 534 26.48 12.45 -17.13
C SER A 534 25.87 13.75 -17.65
N LYS A 535 25.46 13.77 -18.93
CA LYS A 535 24.70 14.88 -19.51
C LYS A 535 23.29 14.98 -18.95
N HIS A 536 22.81 13.90 -18.30
CA HIS A 536 21.49 13.81 -17.68
C HIS A 536 21.59 14.12 -16.19
N THR A 537 21.15 15.32 -15.80
CA THR A 537 21.27 15.80 -14.41
C THR A 537 20.62 14.87 -13.39
N PHE A 538 19.51 14.21 -13.73
CA PHE A 538 18.83 13.29 -12.81
C PHE A 538 19.70 12.07 -12.46
N LEU A 539 20.51 11.56 -13.39
CA LEU A 539 21.42 10.44 -13.13
C LEU A 539 22.59 10.87 -12.23
N ALA A 540 23.14 12.07 -12.45
CA ALA A 540 24.17 12.65 -11.58
C ALA A 540 23.63 12.85 -10.15
N LEU A 541 22.38 13.31 -10.01
CA LEU A 541 21.70 13.42 -8.71
C LEU A 541 21.52 12.05 -8.03
N CYS A 542 21.20 10.98 -8.77
CA CYS A 542 21.15 9.63 -8.23
C CYS A 542 22.51 9.17 -7.69
N ALA A 543 23.60 9.41 -8.43
CA ALA A 543 24.95 9.08 -7.99
C ALA A 543 25.36 9.85 -6.72
N LEU A 544 25.05 11.15 -6.66
CA LEU A 544 25.28 11.99 -5.50
C LEU A 544 24.46 11.52 -4.28
N ARG A 545 23.19 11.18 -4.48
CA ARG A 545 22.30 10.65 -3.43
C ARG A 545 22.82 9.33 -2.86
N PHE A 546 23.34 8.44 -3.72
CA PHE A 546 23.99 7.20 -3.29
C PHE A 546 25.20 7.48 -2.36
N MET A 547 26.09 8.38 -2.77
CA MET A 547 27.22 8.81 -1.92
C MET A 547 26.76 9.45 -0.61
N ARG A 548 25.76 10.33 -0.68
CA ARG A 548 25.16 11.02 0.47
C ARG A 548 24.58 10.05 1.49
N ARG A 549 23.97 8.96 1.03
CA ARG A 549 23.41 7.92 1.92
C ARG A 549 24.50 7.10 2.59
N ILE A 550 25.57 6.76 1.88
CA ILE A 550 26.77 6.10 2.45
C ILE A 550 27.40 6.96 3.56
N ILE A 551 27.62 8.26 3.29
CA ILE A 551 28.17 9.20 4.27
C ILE A 551 27.22 9.38 5.46
N GLY A 552 25.90 9.34 5.21
CA GLY A 552 24.86 9.41 6.23
C GLY A 552 24.92 8.31 7.28
N LEU A 553 25.52 7.15 6.96
CA LEU A 553 25.75 6.07 7.93
C LEU A 553 26.83 6.40 8.96
N LYS A 554 27.65 7.43 8.72
CA LYS A 554 28.75 7.88 9.58
C LYS A 554 29.73 6.75 9.97
N ASP A 555 29.89 5.78 9.09
CA ASP A 555 30.76 4.63 9.31
C ASP A 555 32.21 4.97 8.91
N GLU A 556 33.15 4.80 9.84
CA GLU A 556 34.56 5.13 9.62
C GLU A 556 35.25 4.30 8.53
N TYR A 557 34.77 3.09 8.24
CA TYR A 557 35.33 2.31 7.12
C TYR A 557 34.96 2.93 5.78
N TYR A 558 33.71 3.41 5.62
CA TYR A 558 33.32 4.15 4.42
C TYR A 558 34.08 5.48 4.34
N ASN A 559 34.23 6.20 5.46
CA ASN A 559 34.99 7.44 5.46
C ASN A 559 36.43 7.22 4.98
N ARG A 560 37.12 6.22 5.53
CA ARG A 560 38.48 5.86 5.09
C ARG A 560 38.56 5.45 3.63
N TYR A 561 37.58 4.70 3.14
CA TYR A 561 37.49 4.30 1.74
C TYR A 561 37.33 5.51 0.81
N ILE A 562 36.43 6.44 1.15
CA ILE A 562 36.20 7.70 0.43
C ILE A 562 37.49 8.55 0.40
N ILE A 563 38.15 8.70 1.56
CA ILE A 563 39.40 9.46 1.72
C ILE A 563 40.52 8.84 0.89
N LYS A 564 40.81 7.55 1.09
CA LYS A 564 41.88 6.83 0.36
C LYS A 564 41.66 6.84 -1.14
N GLY A 565 40.39 6.77 -1.57
CA GLY A 565 40.03 6.77 -2.97
C GLY A 565 39.95 8.14 -3.63
N ASN A 566 40.09 9.22 -2.87
CA ASN A 566 39.83 10.60 -3.27
C ASN A 566 38.43 10.81 -3.88
N LEU A 567 37.40 10.16 -3.34
CA LEU A 567 36.09 10.06 -3.98
C LEU A 567 35.25 11.36 -3.95
N PHE A 568 35.74 12.43 -3.31
CA PHE A 568 35.12 13.76 -3.46
C PHE A 568 35.49 14.46 -4.76
N GLU A 569 36.57 14.05 -5.43
CA GLU A 569 37.06 14.73 -6.63
C GLU A 569 36.02 14.82 -7.76
N PRO A 570 35.30 13.73 -8.16
CA PRO A 570 34.25 13.84 -9.17
C PRO A 570 33.10 14.78 -8.77
N VAL A 571 32.77 14.84 -7.48
CA VAL A 571 31.70 15.73 -6.96
C VAL A 571 32.12 17.19 -7.01
N ILE A 572 33.37 17.48 -6.67
CA ILE A 572 33.93 18.83 -6.68
C ILE A 572 34.12 19.31 -8.11
N ASN A 573 34.61 18.45 -9.01
CA ASN A 573 34.70 18.78 -10.43
C ASN A 573 33.32 19.12 -11.01
N ALA A 574 32.29 18.32 -10.70
CA ALA A 574 30.92 18.63 -11.12
C ALA A 574 30.39 19.98 -10.57
N LEU A 575 30.75 20.34 -9.34
CA LEU A 575 30.41 21.64 -8.75
C LEU A 575 31.11 22.81 -9.49
N LEU A 576 32.40 22.65 -9.79
CA LEU A 576 33.19 23.68 -10.47
C LEU A 576 32.76 23.84 -11.94
N ASP A 577 32.49 22.73 -12.63
CA ASP A 577 32.01 22.71 -14.01
C ASP A 577 30.61 23.33 -14.15
N ASN A 578 29.78 23.19 -13.12
CA ASN A 578 28.48 23.87 -13.05
C ASN A 578 28.60 25.40 -12.98
N GLY A 579 29.73 25.91 -12.50
CA GLY A 579 30.04 27.34 -12.42
C GLY A 579 29.03 28.11 -11.56
N THR A 580 28.57 29.27 -12.04
CA THR A 580 27.64 30.15 -11.31
C THR A 580 26.17 29.78 -11.46
N ARG A 581 25.85 28.64 -12.08
CA ARG A 581 24.45 28.24 -12.34
C ARG A 581 23.79 27.74 -11.06
N TYR A 582 22.75 28.44 -10.62
CA TYR A 582 21.91 27.98 -9.52
C TYR A 582 20.89 26.96 -10.05
N ASN A 583 21.09 25.68 -9.74
CA ASN A 583 20.19 24.58 -10.13
C ASN A 583 20.16 23.50 -9.05
N LEU A 584 19.34 22.47 -9.27
CA LEU A 584 19.16 21.36 -8.32
C LEU A 584 20.47 20.62 -8.01
N LEU A 585 21.34 20.41 -9.00
CA LEU A 585 22.62 19.73 -8.81
C LEU A 585 23.54 20.54 -7.90
N ASN A 586 23.66 21.84 -8.14
CA ASN A 586 24.41 22.75 -7.27
C ASN A 586 23.91 22.70 -5.83
N SER A 587 22.59 22.83 -5.62
CA SER A 587 21.99 22.80 -4.29
C SER A 587 22.21 21.45 -3.58
N ALA A 588 22.10 20.33 -4.31
CA ALA A 588 22.31 19.01 -3.74
C ALA A 588 23.78 18.75 -3.36
N ILE A 589 24.74 19.22 -4.18
CA ILE A 589 26.16 19.10 -3.84
C ILE A 589 26.48 19.93 -2.59
N ILE A 590 25.95 21.14 -2.50
CA ILE A 590 26.12 22.00 -1.31
C ILE A 590 25.49 21.33 -0.08
N GLU A 591 24.29 20.73 -0.20
CA GLU A 591 23.68 19.97 0.90
C GLU A 591 24.58 18.86 1.41
N LEU A 592 25.24 18.10 0.53
CA LEU A 592 26.16 17.03 0.95
C LEU A 592 27.28 17.58 1.84
N PHE A 593 27.90 18.68 1.43
CA PHE A 593 28.97 19.33 2.21
C PHE A 593 28.46 19.98 3.49
N GLU A 594 27.25 20.55 3.45
CA GLU A 594 26.59 21.11 4.62
C GLU A 594 26.26 20.03 5.63
N PHE A 595 25.76 18.88 5.20
CA PHE A 595 25.52 17.72 6.06
C PHE A 595 26.80 17.25 6.74
N ILE A 596 27.90 17.08 6.00
CA ILE A 596 29.20 16.69 6.57
C ILE A 596 29.64 17.67 7.65
N LYS A 597 29.42 18.97 7.44
CA LYS A 597 29.73 20.04 8.41
C LYS A 597 28.82 19.98 9.65
N VAL A 598 27.51 19.84 9.45
CA VAL A 598 26.50 19.86 10.51
C VAL A 598 26.63 18.63 11.40
N GLU A 599 26.82 17.46 10.81
CA GLU A 599 27.04 16.20 11.52
C GLU A 599 28.45 16.03 12.08
N ASP A 600 29.33 17.02 11.87
CA ASP A 600 30.71 17.08 12.38
C ASP A 600 31.54 15.83 12.02
N ILE A 601 31.48 15.36 10.77
CA ILE A 601 32.21 14.16 10.31
C ILE A 601 33.69 14.51 10.10
N LYS A 602 34.44 14.55 11.20
CA LYS A 602 35.80 15.12 11.29
C LYS A 602 36.79 14.60 10.25
N SER A 603 36.81 13.29 10.00
CA SER A 603 37.72 12.65 9.04
C SER A 603 37.49 13.15 7.62
N LEU A 604 36.22 13.29 7.22
CA LEU A 604 35.84 13.84 5.92
C LEU A 604 36.08 15.37 5.86
N ILE A 605 35.77 16.11 6.93
CA ILE A 605 36.04 17.55 7.00
C ILE A 605 37.53 17.83 6.77
N ALA A 606 38.41 17.10 7.45
CA ALA A 606 39.86 17.23 7.27
C ALA A 606 40.27 16.95 5.82
N HIS A 607 39.82 15.83 5.24
CA HIS A 607 40.13 15.50 3.85
C HIS A 607 39.65 16.56 2.85
N ILE A 608 38.43 17.07 3.02
CA ILE A 608 37.87 18.09 2.12
C ILE A 608 38.69 19.38 2.21
N VAL A 609 39.01 19.83 3.43
CA VAL A 609 39.73 21.10 3.63
C VAL A 609 41.19 20.98 3.16
N ASP A 610 41.88 19.91 3.52
CA ASP A 610 43.28 19.70 3.17
C ASP A 610 43.50 19.58 1.65
N ASN A 611 42.58 18.94 0.92
CA ASN A 611 42.77 18.64 -0.51
C ASN A 611 42.05 19.61 -1.46
N PHE A 612 40.92 20.21 -1.06
CA PHE A 612 40.05 20.91 -2.00
C PHE A 612 39.66 22.34 -1.61
N TYR A 613 39.96 22.79 -0.38
CA TYR A 613 39.50 24.12 0.07
C TYR A 613 39.92 25.26 -0.86
N LYS A 614 41.14 25.18 -1.43
CA LYS A 614 41.65 26.20 -2.36
C LYS A 614 40.76 26.38 -3.60
N ALA A 615 40.14 25.31 -4.09
CA ALA A 615 39.20 25.41 -5.21
C ALA A 615 37.84 25.96 -4.75
N LEU A 616 37.42 25.59 -3.53
CA LEU A 616 36.11 25.92 -2.96
C LEU A 616 36.04 27.32 -2.33
N GLU A 617 37.18 27.95 -1.99
CA GLU A 617 37.20 29.25 -1.29
C GLU A 617 36.58 30.40 -2.10
N SER A 618 36.60 30.26 -3.43
CA SER A 618 36.00 31.22 -4.36
C SER A 618 34.46 31.20 -4.37
N ILE A 619 33.85 30.17 -3.76
CA ILE A 619 32.39 30.00 -3.69
C ILE A 619 31.85 30.76 -2.48
N GLU A 620 31.45 32.02 -2.70
CA GLU A 620 31.05 32.93 -1.61
C GLU A 620 29.53 33.08 -1.42
N TYR A 621 28.71 32.58 -2.36
CA TYR A 621 27.25 32.68 -2.28
C TYR A 621 26.63 31.76 -1.21
N VAL A 622 27.43 30.88 -0.60
CA VAL A 622 27.05 30.06 0.57
C VAL A 622 28.12 30.10 1.65
N GLN A 623 27.71 29.90 2.91
CA GLN A 623 28.63 29.86 4.05
C GLN A 623 29.18 28.44 4.35
N THR A 624 28.73 27.42 3.63
CA THR A 624 29.07 26.01 3.87
C THR A 624 30.57 25.76 3.90
N PHE A 625 31.32 26.21 2.89
CA PHE A 625 32.76 25.95 2.79
C PHE A 625 33.58 26.76 3.80
N LYS A 626 33.22 28.03 4.06
CA LYS A 626 33.82 28.82 5.16
C LYS A 626 33.57 28.15 6.51
N GLY A 627 32.37 27.62 6.72
CA GLY A 627 32.02 26.85 7.92
C GLY A 627 32.80 25.54 8.07
N LEU A 628 33.02 24.80 6.99
CA LEU A 628 33.86 23.59 6.99
C LEU A 628 35.30 23.90 7.42
N LYS A 629 35.90 24.96 6.88
CA LYS A 629 37.24 25.40 7.30
C LYS A 629 37.27 25.81 8.77
N GLY A 630 36.26 26.53 9.24
CA GLY A 630 36.15 26.89 10.66
C GLY A 630 36.12 25.66 11.58
N ARG A 631 35.36 24.62 11.23
CA ARG A 631 35.33 23.34 11.97
C ARG A 631 36.68 22.64 11.96
N TYR A 632 37.33 22.57 10.80
CA TYR A 632 38.67 21.99 10.67
C TYR A 632 39.71 22.71 11.56
N GLU A 633 39.76 24.04 11.54
CA GLU A 633 40.69 24.83 12.35
C GLU A 633 40.45 24.67 13.84
N GLN A 634 39.18 24.62 14.27
CA GLN A 634 38.81 24.35 15.66
C GLN A 634 39.32 22.98 16.13
N GLU A 635 39.15 21.94 15.30
CA GLU A 635 39.60 20.60 15.66
C GLU A 635 41.13 20.48 15.66
N LYS A 636 41.81 21.10 14.68
CA LYS A 636 43.28 21.18 14.64
C LYS A 636 43.85 21.91 15.87
N ALA A 637 43.21 22.99 16.29
CA ALA A 637 43.56 23.71 17.52
C ALA A 637 43.34 22.82 18.76
N ARG A 638 42.25 22.05 18.83
CA ARG A 638 42.01 21.08 19.93
C ARG A 638 43.07 19.99 19.99
N GLN A 639 43.41 19.38 18.85
CA GLN A 639 44.44 18.34 18.77
C GLN A 639 45.82 18.87 19.18
N SER A 640 46.20 20.08 18.72
CA SER A 640 47.46 20.71 19.13
C SER A 640 47.53 21.00 20.64
N ARG A 641 46.42 21.43 21.26
CA ARG A 641 46.33 21.65 22.71
C ARG A 641 46.41 20.34 23.50
N SER A 642 45.76 19.28 23.01
CA SER A 642 45.83 17.94 23.62
C SER A 642 47.26 17.38 23.58
N LEU A 643 47.94 17.45 22.43
CA LEU A 643 49.34 17.06 22.30
C LEU A 643 50.26 17.86 23.23
N THR A 644 50.00 19.17 23.39
CA THR A 644 50.76 20.04 24.30
C THR A 644 50.51 19.67 25.77
N ARG A 645 49.30 19.23 26.12
CA ARG A 645 48.94 18.79 27.46
C ARG A 645 49.57 17.43 27.81
N TYR A 646 49.48 16.43 26.93
CA TYR A 646 50.17 15.15 27.10
C TYR A 646 51.69 15.32 27.25
N ARG A 647 52.28 16.25 26.50
CA ARG A 647 53.72 16.56 26.62
C ARG A 647 54.09 17.28 27.92
N ARG A 648 53.14 17.97 28.56
CA ARG A 648 53.33 18.57 29.90
C ARG A 648 53.10 17.54 31.01
N GLU A 649 52.12 16.66 30.87
CA GLU A 649 51.85 15.58 31.83
C GLU A 649 52.96 14.52 31.79
N ALA A 650 53.54 14.21 30.62
CA ALA A 650 54.73 13.35 30.52
C ALA A 650 55.98 13.97 31.18
N ARG A 651 56.18 15.29 31.02
CA ARG A 651 57.27 16.01 31.71
C ARG A 651 57.03 16.11 33.22
N SER A 652 55.79 16.25 33.65
CA SER A 652 55.42 16.25 35.07
C SER A 652 55.68 14.90 35.72
N LEU A 653 55.46 13.79 35.01
CA LEU A 653 55.79 12.44 35.50
C LEU A 653 57.30 12.18 35.54
N GLU A 654 58.06 12.72 34.58
CA GLU A 654 59.54 12.71 34.62
C GLU A 654 60.08 13.57 35.79
N ASP A 655 59.50 14.76 36.02
CA ASP A 655 59.86 15.64 37.15
C ASP A 655 59.47 15.02 38.53
N ASP A 656 58.33 14.31 38.61
CA ASP A 656 57.89 13.61 39.83
C ASP A 656 58.74 12.34 40.12
N GLU A 657 59.23 11.63 39.09
CA GLU A 657 60.21 10.55 39.25
C GLU A 657 61.58 11.09 39.68
N GLU A 658 62.08 12.21 39.12
CA GLU A 658 63.33 12.85 39.54
C GLU A 658 63.29 13.39 40.99
N MET A 659 62.12 13.82 41.49
CA MET A 659 61.97 14.20 42.90
C MET A 659 61.92 12.99 43.84
N TRP A 660 61.40 11.84 43.39
CA TRP A 660 61.38 10.61 44.20
C TRP A 660 62.77 9.97 44.37
N PHE A 661 63.69 10.20 43.42
CA PHE A 661 65.10 9.76 43.52
C PHE A 661 66.01 10.70 44.32
N ASN A 662 65.62 11.97 44.52
CA ASN A 662 66.43 12.94 45.27
C ASN A 662 66.17 12.93 46.79
N ASP A 663 65.08 12.30 47.26
CA ASP A 663 64.72 12.24 48.68
C ASP A 663 65.29 11.00 49.42
N GLU A 664 66.04 10.11 48.74
CA GLU A 664 66.64 8.89 49.36
C GLU A 664 68.16 8.99 49.65
N GLU A 665 68.85 10.12 49.41
CA GLU A 665 70.32 10.22 49.57
C GLU A 665 70.84 11.03 50.78
N ASP A 666 70.00 11.56 51.68
CA ASP A 666 70.47 12.29 52.86
C ASP A 666 69.80 11.80 54.16
N GLU A 667 70.28 10.67 54.71
CA GLU A 667 70.41 10.45 56.16
C GLU A 667 71.13 9.11 56.44
N ASP A 668 72.45 9.15 56.69
CA ASP A 668 73.08 8.34 57.75
C ASP A 668 74.46 8.90 58.14
N ASP A 669 74.56 9.20 59.45
CA ASP A 669 75.69 9.08 60.38
C ASP A 669 76.20 10.37 61.05
N GLU A 670 75.84 10.54 62.34
CA GLU A 670 76.82 10.61 63.44
C GLU A 670 76.20 10.43 64.85
N GLU A 671 76.42 9.22 65.39
CA GLU A 671 76.81 8.80 66.76
C GLU A 671 76.10 9.22 68.07
N GLU A 672 75.64 8.16 68.76
CA GLU A 672 75.78 7.78 70.19
C GLU A 672 75.58 8.78 71.35
N LEU A 673 74.64 8.44 72.26
CA LEU A 673 74.94 7.92 73.62
C LEU A 673 73.65 7.63 74.43
N SER A 674 73.51 6.38 74.86
CA SER A 674 72.48 5.89 75.82
C SER A 674 72.74 6.39 77.27
N PRO A 675 71.80 6.33 78.26
CA PRO A 675 71.20 5.06 78.72
C PRO A 675 69.77 5.08 79.33
N ARG A 676 69.09 3.92 79.16
CA ARG A 676 68.14 3.22 80.06
C ARG A 676 67.20 3.99 81.00
N LYS A 677 65.89 3.74 80.85
CA LYS A 677 65.01 3.03 81.84
C LYS A 677 63.62 2.72 81.26
N ARG A 678 63.19 1.45 81.36
CA ARG A 678 61.80 0.98 81.25
C ARG A 678 61.07 1.15 82.61
N PRO A 679 59.80 0.74 82.78
CA PRO A 679 58.55 1.24 82.17
C PRO A 679 57.50 1.55 83.28
N ARG A 680 56.31 2.08 82.94
CA ARG A 680 55.07 1.71 83.67
C ARG A 680 53.77 2.14 82.95
N LEU A 681 52.81 1.23 83.10
CA LEU A 681 51.43 1.21 82.61
C LEU A 681 50.56 2.34 83.18
N GLY A 682 49.41 2.58 82.52
CA GLY A 682 48.26 3.17 83.18
C GLY A 682 47.03 3.37 82.27
N SER A 683 46.18 2.34 82.27
CA SER A 683 44.71 2.32 82.13
C SER A 683 44.03 2.87 80.87
#